data_AF-A0A966SJL7-F1
#
_entry.id   AF-A0A966SJL7-F1
#
_cell.length_a   1.000
_cell.length_b   1.000
_cell.length_c   1.000
_cell.angle_alpha   90.00
_cell.angle_beta   90.00
_cell.angle_gamma   90.00
#
_symmetry.space_group_name_H-M   'P 1'
#
loop_
_entity.id
_entity.type
_entity.pdbx_description
1 polymer ?
#
loop_
_entity_poly.entity_id
_entity_poly.type
_entity_poly.pdbx_seq_one_letter_code
_entity_poly.pdbx_strand_id
1 'polypeptide(L)'
;MKNPARSSLSAAAGVLALTLALALTANSGQAKGMPGDPDKLFAQLDTLLPTPGVTRAASGAPGAQYWQQRADYRIRVSLDEKRHRLTAKQSITYMNRSPDTLSYIWLQLDQNIFKDDSISRRSEVAANSGTRRDSVGSGDSLSFAAMRRHQAFEDREYGYEMGEVRDAAGRVLRTTVNDTMMRIDLPTPLRPGTSIEINFEWAANIVDEAAIGARGGYEYFPKNDTYQYFLAQWFPRLVAYTDYTGWQHKQFLGRGEFTLEFGDYDVELTVPADHVVASTGVLQNPAEVLTAQQRARLKQAETAKKPVFVVTPEEALANEKEGTSTTRTWRFKAENVRDFAWASSRKYIWDAMGYRQKDAQRPFVMAMSFYPNEGEPIWSKYSTHAVMHTMEVYSRFSFPYPYPVAISVNSWERGGMEYPMITFNGYRPTADEKSGKLTYSRNTKYGLIGVIIHEVGHIYFPMTVNSDERQWTWMDEGLNTFLEYIAELEWEQNFPTFGDKTNVLDFITDYMQSKDQVPIMTNSDTIVQFGPNAYSKPAAALSVLREAVMGRELFDHAFREYANRWKFKRPTPADFFRTMEDASGVDLDWFWRGWFYGTDHVDVAVGDIREYQVSTQDPDVEFPLKRKEFAADWPESYSQRLNRSEGRPTRVDRYPELKDFYNENDAFVATNKDRNEFKEFREKLRDWERTVLDRSIKAGEYVYFVDFRNLGGLVTPLPLTLTYADGSTEEYNIPAEIWRYNAVEVTKLFVRKKRLVSVELDRNHLIADADKTNNVTPRRIEQSRIELFKGRDRDRNQMLDALAELKGEPKSSEKTDAKDLPLQPAAK
;
A
#
# COMPACT_ATOMS: atom_id res chain seq x y z
N MET A 1 71.66 26.06 -46.60
CA MET A 1 72.36 26.16 -47.90
C MET A 1 71.41 25.71 -49.00
N LYS A 2 71.27 26.56 -50.03
CA LYS A 2 70.93 26.27 -51.44
C LYS A 2 69.66 25.44 -51.78
N ASN A 3 68.63 26.19 -52.17
CA ASN A 3 67.78 25.94 -53.36
C ASN A 3 68.67 25.91 -54.66
N PRO A 4 68.24 25.53 -55.90
CA PRO A 4 66.85 25.44 -56.44
C PRO A 4 66.62 24.41 -57.61
N ALA A 5 65.43 24.52 -58.26
CA ALA A 5 65.17 24.40 -59.73
C ALA A 5 65.14 23.00 -60.37
N ARG A 6 64.36 22.65 -61.40
CA ARG A 6 63.36 23.27 -62.33
C ARG A 6 62.74 22.06 -63.07
N SER A 7 61.42 21.86 -63.08
CA SER A 7 60.46 22.19 -64.16
C SER A 7 60.88 21.87 -65.61
N SER A 8 60.28 20.83 -66.21
CA SER A 8 59.83 20.73 -67.63
C SER A 8 59.13 19.36 -67.82
N LEU A 9 57.81 19.19 -67.71
CA LEU A 9 56.71 19.56 -68.62
C LEU A 9 56.86 19.07 -70.08
N SER A 10 56.24 17.92 -70.36
CA SER A 10 55.47 17.59 -71.59
C SER A 10 55.03 16.12 -71.49
N ALA A 11 53.77 15.83 -71.11
CA ALA A 11 52.60 15.67 -72.00
C ALA A 11 52.68 14.36 -72.83
N ALA A 12 51.67 13.50 -72.95
CA ALA A 12 50.30 13.42 -72.44
C ALA A 12 49.78 11.99 -72.75
N ALA A 13 48.92 11.45 -71.88
CA ALA A 13 47.90 10.39 -72.12
C ALA A 13 47.60 9.79 -70.73
N GLY A 14 46.54 10.14 -70.01
CA GLY A 14 45.16 10.30 -70.43
C GLY A 14 44.36 9.14 -69.83
N VAL A 15 43.91 9.28 -68.59
CA VAL A 15 42.69 8.63 -68.02
C VAL A 15 42.28 9.46 -66.80
N LEU A 16 41.03 9.94 -66.82
CA LEU A 16 40.35 10.64 -65.73
C LEU A 16 40.31 9.77 -64.46
N ALA A 17 41.04 10.15 -63.42
CA ALA A 17 40.90 9.58 -62.09
C ALA A 17 39.88 10.42 -61.30
N LEU A 18 38.72 9.82 -61.04
CA LEU A 18 37.69 10.37 -60.17
C LEU A 18 38.25 10.48 -58.74
N THR A 19 38.16 11.68 -58.17
CA THR A 19 38.52 12.03 -56.80
C THR A 19 37.73 11.18 -55.79
N LEU A 20 38.40 10.25 -55.11
CA LEU A 20 37.87 9.53 -53.97
C LEU A 20 38.00 10.40 -52.72
N ALA A 21 36.87 10.93 -52.23
CA ALA A 21 36.80 11.63 -50.96
C ALA A 21 37.13 10.65 -49.81
N LEU A 22 38.23 10.90 -49.09
CA LEU A 22 38.45 10.31 -47.77
C LEU A 22 37.45 10.94 -46.78
N ALA A 23 36.33 10.27 -46.59
CA ALA A 23 35.53 10.44 -45.37
C ALA A 23 36.19 9.61 -44.27
N LEU A 24 36.95 10.28 -43.39
CA LEU A 24 37.24 9.77 -42.05
C LEU A 24 35.91 9.65 -41.31
N THR A 25 35.28 8.48 -41.36
CA THR A 25 34.25 8.13 -40.40
C THR A 25 34.95 7.93 -39.06
N ALA A 26 34.86 8.95 -38.20
CA ALA A 26 35.03 8.77 -36.78
C ALA A 26 33.98 7.75 -36.34
N ASN A 27 34.39 6.49 -36.23
CA ASN A 27 33.60 5.45 -35.63
C ASN A 27 33.54 5.78 -34.12
N SER A 28 32.60 6.64 -33.74
CA SER A 28 32.17 6.75 -32.35
C SER A 28 31.61 5.38 -32.00
N GLY A 29 32.44 4.55 -31.38
CA GLY A 29 31.98 3.32 -30.76
C GLY A 29 30.93 3.73 -29.74
N GLN A 30 29.65 3.63 -30.12
CA GLN A 30 28.58 3.45 -29.14
C GLN A 30 29.00 2.22 -28.36
N ALA A 31 29.36 2.40 -27.10
CA ALA A 31 29.42 1.28 -26.17
C ALA A 31 28.10 0.51 -26.35
N LYS A 32 28.18 -0.76 -26.76
CA LYS A 32 27.01 -1.64 -26.77
C LYS A 32 26.55 -1.75 -25.31
N GLY A 33 25.56 -0.95 -24.92
CA GLY A 33 24.89 -1.12 -23.63
C GLY A 33 24.34 -2.53 -23.54
N MET A 34 24.35 -3.12 -22.34
CA MET A 34 23.71 -4.41 -22.12
C MET A 34 22.19 -4.29 -22.37
N PRO A 35 21.51 -5.33 -22.91
CA PRO A 35 20.08 -5.26 -23.18
C PRO A 35 19.28 -4.92 -21.91
N GLY A 36 18.41 -3.90 -22.02
CA GLY A 36 17.58 -3.42 -20.92
C GLY A 36 18.31 -2.53 -19.89
N ASP A 37 19.53 -2.09 -20.17
CA ASP A 37 20.33 -1.24 -19.27
C ASP A 37 20.39 -1.74 -17.82
N PRO A 38 20.78 -3.01 -17.55
CA PRO A 38 20.85 -3.58 -16.20
C PRO A 38 21.70 -2.73 -15.25
N ASP A 39 22.76 -2.08 -15.75
CA ASP A 39 23.59 -1.15 -14.97
C ASP A 39 22.77 0.02 -14.38
N LYS A 40 21.70 0.48 -15.05
CA LYS A 40 20.80 1.52 -14.53
C LYS A 40 19.78 0.95 -13.53
N LEU A 41 19.28 -0.25 -13.79
CA LEU A 41 18.28 -0.89 -12.93
C LEU A 41 18.88 -1.33 -11.59
N PHE A 42 20.13 -1.80 -11.59
CA PHE A 42 20.90 -2.18 -10.40
C PHE A 42 21.87 -1.07 -9.94
N ALA A 43 21.79 0.14 -10.49
CA ALA A 43 22.57 1.27 -10.01
C ALA A 43 22.22 1.54 -8.54
N GLN A 44 23.21 1.97 -7.75
CA GLN A 44 22.98 2.34 -6.37
C GLN A 44 22.12 3.63 -6.26
N LEU A 45 21.28 3.78 -5.23
CA LEU A 45 20.42 4.96 -5.07
C LEU A 45 21.13 6.19 -4.49
N ASP A 46 22.42 6.11 -4.16
CA ASP A 46 23.19 7.21 -3.55
C ASP A 46 23.05 8.56 -4.26
N THR A 47 22.84 8.58 -5.58
CA THR A 47 22.66 9.82 -6.35
C THR A 47 21.23 10.39 -6.30
N LEU A 48 20.25 9.59 -5.87
CA LEU A 48 18.84 9.99 -5.70
C LEU A 48 18.49 10.30 -4.24
N LEU A 49 19.18 9.68 -3.29
CA LEU A 49 18.94 9.90 -1.86
C LEU A 49 19.76 11.09 -1.32
N PRO A 50 19.24 11.83 -0.33
CA PRO A 50 20.03 12.84 0.37
C PRO A 50 21.28 12.21 0.99
N THR A 51 22.42 12.91 0.90
CA THR A 51 23.69 12.45 1.50
C THR A 51 23.54 12.32 3.03
N PRO A 52 23.96 11.19 3.62
CA PRO A 52 23.97 11.05 5.08
C PRO A 52 24.85 12.11 5.77
N GLY A 53 24.52 12.44 7.01
CA GLY A 53 25.23 13.45 7.80
C GLY A 53 25.06 13.25 9.31
N VAL A 54 25.36 14.31 10.06
CA VAL A 54 25.32 14.26 11.54
C VAL A 54 23.90 14.25 12.11
N THR A 55 22.90 14.72 11.34
CA THR A 55 21.47 14.70 11.72
C THR A 55 20.76 13.41 11.29
N ARG A 56 21.17 12.79 10.17
CA ARG A 56 20.59 11.56 9.62
C ARG A 56 21.71 10.62 9.14
N ALA A 57 21.85 9.46 9.76
CA ALA A 57 22.98 8.55 9.56
C ALA A 57 22.83 7.69 8.29
N ALA A 58 23.95 7.14 7.81
CA ALA A 58 23.97 6.27 6.63
C ALA A 58 23.22 4.94 6.85
N SER A 59 23.07 4.51 8.11
CA SER A 59 22.24 3.36 8.47
C SER A 59 20.73 3.63 8.36
N GLY A 60 20.31 4.87 8.12
CA GLY A 60 18.90 5.28 8.19
C GLY A 60 18.41 5.55 9.61
N ALA A 61 19.28 5.48 10.62
CA ALA A 61 18.97 5.91 11.98
C ALA A 61 19.07 7.45 12.13
N PRO A 62 18.35 8.05 13.09
CA PRO A 62 18.61 9.42 13.51
C PRO A 62 20.10 9.58 13.89
N GLY A 63 20.74 10.63 13.37
CA GLY A 63 22.14 10.93 13.66
C GLY A 63 22.36 11.50 15.06
N ALA A 64 23.62 11.60 15.49
CA ALA A 64 23.99 12.08 16.82
C ALA A 64 23.55 13.54 17.10
N GLN A 65 23.31 14.34 16.07
CA GLN A 65 22.80 15.70 16.15
C GLN A 65 21.36 15.82 15.64
N TYR A 66 20.60 14.72 15.58
CA TYR A 66 19.19 14.78 15.23
C TYR A 66 18.45 15.72 16.19
N TRP A 67 17.62 16.58 15.63
CA TRP A 67 16.80 17.52 16.39
C TRP A 67 15.40 17.57 15.80
N GLN A 68 14.44 17.91 16.66
CA GLN A 68 13.05 18.15 16.28
C GLN A 68 12.48 19.17 17.25
N GLN A 69 11.66 20.09 16.77
CA GLN A 69 11.05 21.12 17.60
C GLN A 69 10.02 20.53 18.58
N ARG A 70 9.56 21.36 19.51
CA ARG A 70 8.48 21.01 20.44
C ARG A 70 7.47 22.15 20.53
N ALA A 71 6.18 21.82 20.56
CA ALA A 71 5.10 22.78 20.73
C ALA A 71 4.09 22.26 21.77
N ASP A 72 4.01 22.93 22.93
CA ASP A 72 3.06 22.58 23.98
C ASP A 72 1.85 23.52 23.94
N TYR A 73 0.64 22.97 24.10
CA TYR A 73 -0.61 23.68 23.91
C TYR A 73 -1.43 23.73 25.20
N ARG A 74 -2.02 24.90 25.46
CA ARG A 74 -3.14 25.04 26.41
C ARG A 74 -4.32 25.64 25.67
N ILE A 75 -5.43 24.90 25.62
CA ILE A 75 -6.59 25.30 24.83
C ILE A 75 -7.83 25.25 25.72
N ARG A 76 -8.57 26.36 25.78
CA ARG A 76 -9.91 26.38 26.36
C ARG A 76 -10.87 26.72 25.25
N VAL A 77 -11.76 25.80 24.91
CA VAL A 77 -12.71 25.96 23.81
C VAL A 77 -14.13 25.68 24.28
N SER A 78 -15.07 26.47 23.75
CA SER A 78 -16.50 26.30 23.95
C SER A 78 -17.18 25.99 22.63
N LEU A 79 -18.06 24.99 22.64
CA LEU A 79 -18.95 24.63 21.55
C LEU A 79 -20.29 25.35 21.70
N ASP A 80 -20.61 26.22 20.75
CA ASP A 80 -21.96 26.75 20.55
C ASP A 80 -22.69 25.84 19.56
N GLU A 81 -23.48 24.89 20.08
CA GLU A 81 -24.24 23.93 19.27
C GLU A 81 -25.24 24.61 18.35
N LYS A 82 -25.90 25.69 18.81
CA LYS A 82 -26.94 26.37 18.02
C LYS A 82 -26.36 27.10 16.82
N ARG A 83 -25.14 27.62 16.96
CA ARG A 83 -24.43 28.32 15.87
C ARG A 83 -23.47 27.41 15.11
N HIS A 84 -23.26 26.17 15.56
CA HIS A 84 -22.19 25.28 15.13
C HIS A 84 -20.84 26.01 15.10
N ARG A 85 -20.44 26.58 16.22
CA ARG A 85 -19.27 27.47 16.29
C ARG A 85 -18.36 27.10 17.46
N LEU A 86 -17.06 27.16 17.22
CA LEU A 86 -16.03 27.08 18.26
C LEU A 86 -15.55 28.48 18.60
N THR A 87 -15.39 28.75 19.89
CA THR A 87 -14.70 29.95 20.40
C THR A 87 -13.67 29.51 21.41
N ALA A 88 -12.42 29.91 21.23
CA ALA A 88 -11.32 29.41 22.02
C ALA A 88 -10.32 30.49 22.45
N LYS A 89 -9.67 30.23 23.57
CA LYS A 89 -8.42 30.86 23.98
C LYS A 89 -7.31 29.83 23.93
N GLN A 90 -6.20 30.20 23.31
CA GLN A 90 -5.09 29.30 23.08
C GLN A 90 -3.78 29.95 23.48
N SER A 91 -2.96 29.16 24.19
CA SER A 91 -1.56 29.45 24.47
C SER A 91 -0.72 28.34 23.84
N ILE A 92 0.38 28.72 23.19
CA ILE A 92 1.35 27.77 22.67
C ILE A 92 2.74 28.14 23.17
N THR A 93 3.41 27.19 23.80
CA THR A 93 4.84 27.30 24.10
C THR A 93 5.64 26.57 23.02
N TYR A 94 6.30 27.33 22.17
CA TYR A 94 7.19 26.79 21.14
C TYR A 94 8.63 26.81 21.62
N MET A 95 9.30 25.67 21.56
CA MET A 95 10.71 25.54 21.97
C MET A 95 11.59 25.28 20.76
N ASN A 96 12.57 26.15 20.55
CA ASN A 96 13.56 26.01 19.50
C ASN A 96 14.66 25.02 19.91
N ARG A 97 14.63 23.83 19.34
CA ARG A 97 15.62 22.76 19.45
C ARG A 97 16.54 22.66 18.22
N SER A 98 16.33 23.49 17.19
CA SER A 98 17.24 23.52 16.04
C SER A 98 18.54 24.25 16.39
N PRO A 99 19.62 24.07 15.60
CA PRO A 99 20.84 24.85 15.76
C PRO A 99 20.70 26.31 15.28
N ASP A 100 19.55 26.67 14.69
CA ASP A 100 19.33 27.95 14.05
C ASP A 100 18.70 28.98 15.00
N THR A 101 18.99 30.26 14.77
CA THR A 101 18.26 31.35 15.43
C THR A 101 17.09 31.78 14.56
N LEU A 102 15.87 31.69 15.08
CA LEU A 102 14.64 31.93 14.32
C LEU A 102 14.12 33.36 14.53
N SER A 103 14.00 34.16 13.47
CA SER A 103 13.44 35.51 13.53
C SER A 103 11.91 35.56 13.42
N TYR A 104 11.28 34.46 13.04
CA TYR A 104 9.83 34.30 12.91
C TYR A 104 9.46 32.84 13.13
N ILE A 105 8.18 32.61 13.45
CA ILE A 105 7.55 31.27 13.49
C ILE A 105 6.29 31.28 12.63
N TRP A 106 5.77 30.10 12.31
CA TRP A 106 4.57 29.95 11.49
C TRP A 106 3.49 29.13 12.19
N LEU A 107 2.23 29.53 11.99
CA LEU A 107 1.03 28.78 12.36
C LEU A 107 0.31 28.27 11.11
N GLN A 108 -0.17 27.03 11.17
CA GLN A 108 -1.14 26.45 10.25
C GLN A 108 -2.53 26.93 10.63
N LEU A 109 -3.29 27.36 9.64
CA LEU A 109 -4.66 27.86 9.73
C LEU A 109 -5.56 27.02 8.82
N ASP A 110 -5.63 25.72 9.06
CA ASP A 110 -6.23 24.75 8.14
C ASP A 110 -7.69 25.04 7.79
N GLN A 111 -8.48 25.56 8.74
CA GLN A 111 -9.86 25.97 8.47
C GLN A 111 -9.97 27.07 7.41
N ASN A 112 -8.91 27.84 7.15
CA ASN A 112 -8.91 28.85 6.07
C ASN A 112 -9.03 28.22 4.68
N ILE A 113 -8.85 26.91 4.51
CA ILE A 113 -9.13 26.23 3.24
C ILE A 113 -10.57 26.47 2.77
N PHE A 114 -11.50 26.63 3.72
CA PHE A 114 -12.93 26.84 3.47
C PHE A 114 -13.30 28.31 3.22
N LYS A 115 -12.36 29.26 3.33
CA LYS A 115 -12.62 30.66 2.95
C LYS A 115 -12.84 30.77 1.46
N ASP A 116 -13.82 31.58 1.06
CA ASP A 116 -14.19 31.71 -0.35
C ASP A 116 -13.03 32.17 -1.26
N ASP A 117 -12.14 33.01 -0.72
CA ASP A 117 -10.95 33.52 -1.40
C ASP A 117 -9.69 32.65 -1.22
N SER A 118 -9.80 31.48 -0.57
CA SER A 118 -8.67 30.59 -0.37
C SER A 118 -8.07 30.10 -1.68
N ILE A 119 -6.79 29.72 -1.69
CA ILE A 119 -6.17 29.13 -2.88
C ILE A 119 -6.92 27.85 -3.29
N SER A 120 -7.30 27.01 -2.33
CA SER A 120 -8.06 25.78 -2.58
C SER A 120 -9.40 26.06 -3.28
N ARG A 121 -10.17 27.04 -2.78
CA ARG A 121 -11.47 27.41 -3.36
C ARG A 121 -11.31 28.05 -4.74
N ARG A 122 -10.32 28.92 -4.93
CA ARG A 122 -10.07 29.58 -6.23
C ARG A 122 -9.47 28.68 -7.31
N SER A 123 -8.85 27.57 -6.92
CA SER A 123 -8.25 26.59 -7.84
C SER A 123 -9.10 25.34 -8.06
N GLU A 124 -10.28 25.25 -7.40
CA GLU A 124 -11.19 24.12 -7.56
C GLU A 124 -11.70 24.01 -9.00
N VAL A 125 -11.52 22.84 -9.61
CA VAL A 125 -11.99 22.56 -10.97
C VAL A 125 -13.39 21.94 -10.95
N ALA A 126 -14.13 22.12 -12.04
CA ALA A 126 -15.52 21.66 -12.17
C ALA A 126 -15.69 20.15 -11.86
N ALA A 127 -14.73 19.31 -12.26
CA ALA A 127 -14.77 17.88 -11.98
C ALA A 127 -14.75 17.58 -10.47
N ASN A 128 -14.00 18.37 -9.69
CA ASN A 128 -13.89 18.21 -8.23
C ASN A 128 -15.10 18.82 -7.50
N SER A 129 -15.79 19.79 -8.11
CA SER A 129 -17.01 20.38 -7.54
C SER A 129 -18.29 19.57 -7.83
N GLY A 130 -18.17 18.35 -8.36
CA GLY A 130 -19.31 17.46 -8.58
C GLY A 130 -20.11 17.75 -9.86
N THR A 131 -19.48 18.41 -10.83
CA THR A 131 -19.99 18.52 -12.20
C THR A 131 -19.48 17.38 -13.07
N ARG A 132 -20.27 16.98 -14.07
CA ARG A 132 -19.85 16.01 -15.09
C ARG A 132 -20.12 16.57 -16.46
N ARG A 133 -19.14 16.41 -17.35
CA ARG A 133 -19.33 16.51 -18.79
C ARG A 133 -19.47 15.10 -19.32
N ASP A 134 -20.60 14.77 -19.93
CA ASP A 134 -20.76 13.48 -20.58
C ASP A 134 -19.62 13.26 -21.58
N SER A 135 -18.98 12.10 -21.53
CA SER A 135 -17.91 11.71 -22.46
C SER A 135 -18.38 11.67 -23.93
N VAL A 136 -19.70 11.69 -24.14
CA VAL A 136 -20.38 11.75 -25.45
C VAL A 136 -20.76 13.17 -25.88
N GLY A 137 -20.41 14.21 -25.10
CA GLY A 137 -20.57 15.61 -25.49
C GLY A 137 -21.99 16.19 -25.41
N SER A 138 -22.92 15.53 -24.72
CA SER A 138 -24.36 15.89 -24.70
C SER A 138 -24.76 17.07 -23.80
N GLY A 139 -23.87 17.57 -22.93
CA GLY A 139 -24.11 18.76 -22.11
C GLY A 139 -23.36 18.75 -20.78
N ASP A 140 -23.25 19.92 -20.15
CA ASP A 140 -22.75 20.04 -18.78
C ASP A 140 -23.86 19.70 -17.78
N SER A 141 -23.54 18.97 -16.71
CA SER A 141 -24.49 18.56 -15.67
C SER A 141 -23.96 18.82 -14.26
N LEU A 142 -24.86 19.12 -13.32
CA LEU A 142 -24.56 19.46 -11.93
C LEU A 142 -25.36 18.57 -10.98
N SER A 143 -24.68 17.95 -10.01
CA SER A 143 -25.33 17.08 -9.03
C SER A 143 -26.03 17.87 -7.91
N PHE A 144 -27.06 17.29 -7.29
CA PHE A 144 -27.67 17.86 -6.08
C PHE A 144 -26.66 18.02 -4.93
N ALA A 145 -25.69 17.10 -4.81
CA ALA A 145 -24.62 17.19 -3.83
C ALA A 145 -23.73 18.43 -4.07
N ALA A 146 -23.39 18.70 -5.34
CA ALA A 146 -22.63 19.90 -5.72
C ALA A 146 -23.38 21.20 -5.37
N MET A 147 -24.69 21.25 -5.65
CA MET A 147 -25.52 22.41 -5.26
C MET A 147 -25.67 22.54 -3.75
N ARG A 148 -25.89 21.43 -3.02
CA ARG A 148 -25.96 21.45 -1.56
C ARG A 148 -24.65 21.97 -0.95
N ARG A 149 -23.50 21.54 -1.50
CA ARG A 149 -22.19 22.04 -1.09
C ARG A 149 -22.08 23.55 -1.30
N HIS A 150 -22.46 24.05 -2.48
CA HIS A 150 -22.46 25.48 -2.77
C HIS A 150 -23.31 26.27 -1.77
N GLN A 151 -24.55 25.82 -1.54
CA GLN A 151 -25.47 26.43 -0.58
C GLN A 151 -24.89 26.43 0.84
N ALA A 152 -24.24 25.35 1.27
CA ALA A 152 -23.60 25.29 2.58
C ALA A 152 -22.50 26.36 2.76
N PHE A 153 -21.74 26.67 1.71
CA PHE A 153 -20.77 27.78 1.71
C PHE A 153 -21.41 29.17 1.70
N GLU A 154 -22.61 29.33 1.13
CA GLU A 154 -23.36 30.59 1.17
C GLU A 154 -24.03 30.83 2.53
N ASP A 155 -24.45 29.76 3.19
CA ASP A 155 -25.19 29.81 4.45
C ASP A 155 -24.33 30.35 5.61
N ARG A 156 -22.99 30.20 5.54
CA ARG A 156 -22.06 30.57 6.62
C ARG A 156 -20.68 30.99 6.11
N GLU A 157 -20.08 31.97 6.79
CA GLU A 157 -18.66 32.29 6.61
C GLU A 157 -17.77 31.25 7.30
N TYR A 158 -16.76 30.73 6.61
CA TYR A 158 -15.83 29.74 7.14
C TYR A 158 -14.39 30.27 7.26
N GLY A 159 -13.56 29.51 7.97
CA GLY A 159 -12.18 29.87 8.28
C GLY A 159 -12.00 30.51 9.66
N TYR A 160 -10.74 30.75 10.01
CA TYR A 160 -10.41 31.32 11.31
C TYR A 160 -10.68 32.82 11.36
N GLU A 161 -11.40 33.22 12.41
CA GLU A 161 -11.44 34.58 12.94
C GLU A 161 -10.37 34.69 14.04
N MET A 162 -9.22 35.28 13.70
CA MET A 162 -8.07 35.38 14.61
C MET A 162 -8.07 36.70 15.39
N GLY A 163 -7.90 36.62 16.70
CA GLY A 163 -7.58 37.77 17.56
C GLY A 163 -6.10 38.16 17.47
N GLU A 164 -5.71 39.19 18.22
CA GLU A 164 -4.32 39.62 18.31
C GLU A 164 -3.44 38.54 18.94
N VAL A 165 -2.31 38.24 18.29
CA VAL A 165 -1.28 37.34 18.85
C VAL A 165 -0.38 38.13 19.78
N ARG A 166 -0.23 37.64 21.01
CA ARG A 166 0.55 38.29 22.07
C ARG A 166 1.60 37.35 22.63
N ASP A 167 2.75 37.89 23.06
CA ASP A 167 3.72 37.11 23.82
C ASP A 167 3.32 36.96 25.31
N ALA A 168 4.13 36.23 26.09
CA ALA A 168 3.95 36.06 27.53
C ALA A 168 3.90 37.39 28.33
N ALA A 169 4.54 38.45 27.83
CA ALA A 169 4.52 39.78 28.46
C ALA A 169 3.31 40.62 28.02
N GLY A 170 2.42 40.07 27.19
CA GLY A 170 1.23 40.74 26.66
C GLY A 170 1.51 41.68 25.48
N ARG A 171 2.73 41.70 24.93
CA ARG A 171 3.08 42.53 23.77
C ARG A 171 2.45 41.94 22.51
N VAL A 172 1.79 42.77 21.70
CA VAL A 172 1.24 42.35 20.41
C VAL A 172 2.38 42.07 19.43
N LEU A 173 2.36 40.89 18.83
CA LEU A 173 3.31 40.45 17.82
C LEU A 173 2.79 40.78 16.42
N ARG A 174 3.69 41.16 15.51
CA ARG A 174 3.32 41.39 14.11
C ARG A 174 3.02 40.06 13.43
N THR A 175 1.87 39.96 12.79
CA THR A 175 1.48 38.76 12.04
C THR A 175 1.28 39.07 10.56
N THR A 176 1.37 38.04 9.72
CA THR A 176 1.03 38.12 8.30
C THR A 176 0.35 36.80 7.91
N VAL A 177 -0.94 36.89 7.56
CA VAL A 177 -1.68 35.74 7.03
C VAL A 177 -1.37 35.61 5.54
N ASN A 178 -0.99 34.41 5.15
CA ASN A 178 -0.78 33.98 3.78
C ASN A 178 -1.62 32.72 3.56
N ASP A 179 -2.88 32.91 3.17
CA ASP A 179 -3.86 31.85 2.91
C ASP A 179 -4.07 30.91 4.12
N THR A 180 -3.63 29.66 4.06
CA THR A 180 -3.72 28.68 5.16
C THR A 180 -2.57 28.74 6.16
N MET A 181 -1.71 29.75 6.06
CA MET A 181 -0.54 29.93 6.93
C MET A 181 -0.52 31.33 7.55
N MET A 182 0.00 31.46 8.77
CA MET A 182 0.24 32.75 9.42
C MET A 182 1.67 32.84 9.94
N ARG A 183 2.43 33.82 9.46
CA ARG A 183 3.75 34.16 10.00
C ARG A 183 3.59 35.05 11.23
N ILE A 184 4.38 34.79 12.26
CA ILE A 184 4.51 35.62 13.45
C ILE A 184 5.96 36.11 13.51
N ASP A 185 6.16 37.42 13.37
CA ASP A 185 7.49 38.05 13.41
C ASP A 185 7.92 38.24 14.88
N LEU A 186 9.12 37.77 15.23
CA LEU A 186 9.63 37.83 16.60
C LEU A 186 10.47 39.10 16.80
N PRO A 187 10.08 40.01 17.74
CA PRO A 187 10.87 41.21 18.04
C PRO A 187 12.28 40.88 18.57
N THR A 188 12.42 39.72 19.21
CA THR A 188 13.70 39.17 19.64
C THR A 188 13.82 37.76 19.04
N PRO A 189 14.82 37.50 18.19
CA PRO A 189 14.98 36.19 17.58
C PRO A 189 15.12 35.07 18.62
N LEU A 190 14.47 33.94 18.34
CA LEU A 190 14.44 32.77 19.20
C LEU A 190 15.72 31.95 19.00
N ARG A 191 16.62 32.01 19.97
CA ARG A 191 17.92 31.31 19.94
C ARG A 191 17.76 29.79 20.14
N PRO A 192 18.72 28.98 19.70
CA PRO A 192 18.77 27.56 20.04
C PRO A 192 18.63 27.31 21.54
N GLY A 193 17.81 26.33 21.92
CA GLY A 193 17.53 25.95 23.30
C GLY A 193 16.60 26.89 24.07
N THR A 194 16.05 27.93 23.43
CA THR A 194 15.10 28.87 24.07
C THR A 194 13.66 28.66 23.60
N SER A 195 12.70 29.18 24.35
CA SER A 195 11.27 29.08 24.04
C SER A 195 10.59 30.44 23.98
N ILE A 196 9.44 30.47 23.31
CA ILE A 196 8.49 31.59 23.32
C ILE A 196 7.09 31.05 23.61
N GLU A 197 6.35 31.76 24.44
CA GLU A 197 4.91 31.54 24.61
C GLU A 197 4.14 32.60 23.83
N ILE A 198 3.20 32.15 23.00
CA ILE A 198 2.25 33.00 22.27
C ILE A 198 0.82 32.71 22.73
N ASN A 199 0.01 33.75 22.84
CA ASN A 199 -1.35 33.72 23.34
C ASN A 199 -2.27 34.44 22.36
N PHE A 200 -3.41 33.85 22.04
CA PHE A 200 -4.41 34.44 21.16
C PHE A 200 -5.80 33.85 21.40
N GLU A 201 -6.82 34.58 20.96
CA GLU A 201 -8.20 34.10 20.89
C GLU A 201 -8.53 33.83 19.43
N TRP A 202 -9.38 32.84 19.18
CA TRP A 202 -9.86 32.56 17.84
C TRP A 202 -11.27 31.97 17.87
N ALA A 203 -11.97 32.12 16.75
CA ALA A 203 -13.24 31.45 16.52
C ALA A 203 -13.29 30.86 15.10
N ALA A 204 -14.09 29.82 14.91
CA ALA A 204 -14.36 29.24 13.60
C ALA A 204 -15.75 28.58 13.60
N ASN A 205 -16.46 28.72 12.49
CA ASN A 205 -17.69 27.97 12.25
C ASN A 205 -17.34 26.55 11.82
N ILE A 206 -18.08 25.58 12.33
CA ILE A 206 -17.91 24.16 12.06
C ILE A 206 -18.63 23.83 10.76
N VAL A 207 -17.97 23.09 9.88
CA VAL A 207 -18.52 22.66 8.58
C VAL A 207 -19.57 21.55 8.75
N ASP A 208 -20.63 21.60 7.94
CA ASP A 208 -21.52 20.45 7.72
C ASP A 208 -20.74 19.44 6.87
N GLU A 209 -20.22 18.39 7.51
CA GLU A 209 -19.32 17.46 6.84
C GLU A 209 -20.05 16.73 5.70
N ALA A 210 -21.31 16.37 5.89
CA ALA A 210 -22.12 15.68 4.89
C ALA A 210 -22.45 16.56 3.67
N ALA A 211 -22.38 17.89 3.79
CA ALA A 211 -22.59 18.82 2.68
C ALA A 211 -21.28 19.26 2.01
N ILE A 212 -20.26 19.60 2.81
CA ILE A 212 -19.04 20.25 2.33
C ILE A 212 -17.92 19.24 2.02
N GLY A 213 -17.82 18.18 2.81
CA GLY A 213 -16.68 17.28 2.88
C GLY A 213 -15.50 17.92 3.61
N ALA A 214 -15.08 17.33 4.73
CA ALA A 214 -13.96 17.79 5.54
C ALA A 214 -13.44 16.68 6.46
N ARG A 215 -12.24 16.85 7.04
CA ARG A 215 -11.68 15.88 8.01
C ARG A 215 -12.37 15.91 9.37
N GLY A 216 -13.08 16.99 9.66
CA GLY A 216 -13.90 17.16 10.86
C GLY A 216 -15.10 18.04 10.55
N GLY A 217 -16.11 17.99 11.40
CA GLY A 217 -17.33 18.76 11.23
C GLY A 217 -18.43 18.34 12.19
N TYR A 218 -19.67 18.53 11.75
CA TYR A 218 -20.84 17.97 12.41
C TYR A 218 -21.69 17.17 11.43
N GLU A 219 -22.46 16.24 11.99
CA GLU A 219 -23.55 15.55 11.32
C GLU A 219 -24.87 15.85 12.03
N TYR A 220 -25.93 16.01 11.24
CA TYR A 220 -27.30 16.21 11.72
C TYR A 220 -28.12 14.92 11.63
N PHE A 221 -28.83 14.58 12.70
CA PHE A 221 -29.76 13.44 12.78
C PHE A 221 -31.22 13.93 12.73
N PRO A 222 -31.89 13.87 11.56
CA PRO A 222 -33.19 14.51 11.36
C PRO A 222 -34.32 13.92 12.20
N LYS A 223 -34.23 12.63 12.54
CA LYS A 223 -35.27 11.90 13.26
C LYS A 223 -35.51 12.44 14.67
N ASN A 224 -34.45 12.95 15.29
CA ASN A 224 -34.46 13.36 16.69
C ASN A 224 -34.04 14.84 16.88
N ASP A 225 -33.75 15.55 15.79
CA ASP A 225 -33.22 16.93 15.81
C ASP A 225 -31.97 17.07 16.70
N THR A 226 -30.98 16.20 16.45
CA THR A 226 -29.75 16.15 17.25
C THR A 226 -28.52 16.15 16.37
N TYR A 227 -27.36 16.46 16.96
CA TYR A 227 -26.10 16.57 16.25
C TYR A 227 -25.04 15.67 16.89
N GLN A 228 -24.07 15.28 16.08
CA GLN A 228 -22.76 14.84 16.56
C GLN A 228 -21.69 15.74 15.99
N TYR A 229 -20.68 16.02 16.82
CA TYR A 229 -19.50 16.80 16.44
C TYR A 229 -18.28 15.90 16.50
N PHE A 230 -17.46 15.93 15.45
CA PHE A 230 -16.18 15.23 15.40
C PHE A 230 -15.16 16.20 14.84
N LEU A 231 -14.28 16.68 15.71
CA LEU A 231 -13.50 17.87 15.49
C LEU A 231 -12.01 17.51 15.39
N ALA A 232 -11.53 17.75 14.19
CA ALA A 232 -10.25 17.40 13.62
C ALA A 232 -9.75 18.64 12.87
N GLN A 233 -8.43 18.88 12.85
CA GLN A 233 -7.83 20.08 12.25
C GLN A 233 -8.54 21.40 12.69
N TRP A 234 -9.00 21.46 13.94
CA TRP A 234 -10.00 22.43 14.41
C TRP A 234 -9.40 23.67 15.09
N PHE A 235 -8.09 23.67 15.36
CA PHE A 235 -7.38 24.76 16.04
C PHE A 235 -6.10 25.16 15.27
N PRO A 236 -5.62 26.41 15.38
CA PRO A 236 -4.33 26.80 14.79
C PRO A 236 -3.16 26.01 15.39
N ARG A 237 -2.30 25.44 14.54
CA ARG A 237 -1.20 24.54 14.93
C ARG A 237 0.17 25.15 14.59
N LEU A 238 1.22 24.88 15.36
CA LEU A 238 2.58 25.28 14.96
C LEU A 238 3.02 24.51 13.72
N VAL A 239 3.59 25.24 12.76
CA VAL A 239 4.25 24.65 11.60
C VAL A 239 5.54 23.95 12.02
N ALA A 240 5.80 22.78 11.46
CA ALA A 240 7.06 22.08 11.64
C ALA A 240 8.26 22.85 11.04
N TYR A 241 9.36 22.88 11.78
CA TYR A 241 10.67 23.32 11.29
C TYR A 241 11.61 22.12 11.30
N THR A 242 12.17 21.74 10.16
CA THR A 242 12.84 20.45 9.97
C THR A 242 14.25 20.63 9.41
N ASP A 243 15.07 19.59 9.59
CA ASP A 243 16.44 19.51 9.09
C ASP A 243 16.55 19.28 7.58
N TYR A 244 15.45 18.91 6.90
CA TYR A 244 15.44 18.61 5.46
C TYR A 244 14.71 19.66 4.61
N THR A 245 13.82 20.47 5.18
CA THR A 245 13.05 21.48 4.42
C THR A 245 13.00 22.86 5.07
N GLY A 246 13.52 23.00 6.31
CA GLY A 246 13.25 24.19 7.12
C GLY A 246 11.77 24.24 7.49
N TRP A 247 11.09 25.36 7.23
CA TRP A 247 9.67 25.51 7.56
C TRP A 247 8.77 24.76 6.57
N GLN A 248 7.89 23.88 7.06
CA GLN A 248 6.85 23.23 6.23
C GLN A 248 5.64 24.16 6.08
N HIS A 249 5.75 25.19 5.23
CA HIS A 249 4.68 26.19 5.06
C HIS A 249 3.96 26.08 3.70
N LYS A 250 3.84 24.85 3.17
CA LYS A 250 3.10 24.59 1.92
C LYS A 250 1.60 24.74 2.18
N GLN A 251 0.92 25.56 1.39
CA GLN A 251 -0.51 25.84 1.52
C GLN A 251 -1.34 24.54 1.49
N PHE A 252 -2.28 24.41 2.43
CA PHE A 252 -3.15 23.25 2.52
C PHE A 252 -4.27 23.33 1.47
N LEU A 253 -4.28 22.36 0.56
CA LEU A 253 -5.23 22.27 -0.55
C LEU A 253 -6.26 21.15 -0.35
N GLY A 254 -6.29 20.56 0.85
CA GLY A 254 -7.24 19.49 1.22
C GLY A 254 -6.74 18.07 0.95
N ARG A 255 -5.51 17.91 0.41
CA ARG A 255 -4.82 16.63 0.22
C ARG A 255 -3.42 16.67 0.83
N GLY A 256 -2.91 15.50 1.23
CA GLY A 256 -1.66 15.34 1.98
C GLY A 256 -1.76 16.05 3.32
N GLU A 257 -2.03 15.35 4.42
CA GLU A 257 -2.46 15.90 5.71
C GLU A 257 -1.53 17.00 6.28
N PHE A 258 -0.74 16.70 7.30
CA PHE A 258 0.02 17.69 8.04
C PHE A 258 1.27 17.10 8.66
N THR A 259 2.28 17.94 8.77
CA THR A 259 3.55 17.65 9.45
C THR A 259 3.64 18.53 10.67
N LEU A 260 3.57 17.91 11.85
CA LEU A 260 3.40 18.60 13.13
C LEU A 260 4.46 18.20 14.14
N GLU A 261 4.71 19.10 15.09
CA GLU A 261 5.64 18.86 16.19
C GLU A 261 4.97 18.16 17.36
N PHE A 262 5.74 17.30 18.05
CA PHE A 262 5.27 16.69 19.30
C PHE A 262 5.25 17.72 20.43
N GLY A 263 4.29 17.56 21.33
CA GLY A 263 4.26 18.24 22.61
C GLY A 263 3.10 17.81 23.50
N ASP A 264 2.95 18.53 24.61
CA ASP A 264 1.93 18.26 25.60
C ASP A 264 0.71 19.16 25.38
N TYR A 265 -0.48 18.63 25.64
CA TYR A 265 -1.75 19.34 25.49
C TYR A 265 -2.51 19.33 26.82
N ASP A 266 -2.93 20.51 27.26
CA ASP A 266 -3.87 20.72 28.37
C ASP A 266 -5.13 21.39 27.81
N VAL A 267 -6.22 20.62 27.67
CA VAL A 267 -7.40 21.03 26.91
C VAL A 267 -8.65 21.01 27.79
N GLU A 268 -9.35 22.13 27.84
CA GLU A 268 -10.67 22.26 28.44
C GLU A 268 -11.74 22.40 27.35
N LEU A 269 -12.63 21.42 27.28
CA LEU A 269 -13.74 21.35 26.32
C LEU A 269 -15.05 21.67 27.04
N THR A 270 -15.63 22.85 26.78
CA THR A 270 -16.94 23.23 27.32
C THR A 270 -18.01 22.95 26.28
N VAL A 271 -18.89 22.00 26.60
CA VAL A 271 -19.94 21.47 25.69
C VAL A 271 -21.30 21.48 26.41
N PRO A 272 -22.43 21.27 25.72
CA PRO A 272 -23.73 21.03 26.38
C PRO A 272 -23.63 19.95 27.47
N ALA A 273 -24.30 20.14 28.60
CA ALA A 273 -24.10 19.30 29.80
C ALA A 273 -24.60 17.85 29.65
N ASP A 274 -25.41 17.59 28.63
CA ASP A 274 -25.89 16.27 28.19
C ASP A 274 -24.91 15.60 27.21
N HIS A 275 -23.84 16.25 26.75
CA HIS A 275 -22.89 15.60 25.85
C HIS A 275 -21.93 14.65 26.60
N VAL A 276 -21.66 13.51 25.98
CA VAL A 276 -20.51 12.66 26.27
C VAL A 276 -19.37 13.05 25.32
N VAL A 277 -18.13 13.11 25.84
CA VAL A 277 -16.97 13.57 25.07
C VAL A 277 -15.93 12.46 24.96
N ALA A 278 -15.50 12.19 23.72
CA ALA A 278 -14.34 11.38 23.39
C ALA A 278 -13.21 12.32 22.96
N SER A 279 -11.97 12.10 23.38
CA SER A 279 -10.88 13.01 23.03
C SER A 279 -9.50 12.35 23.10
N THR A 280 -8.57 12.86 22.31
CA THR A 280 -7.13 12.69 22.53
C THR A 280 -6.79 12.98 24.00
N GLY A 281 -6.02 12.11 24.63
CA GLY A 281 -5.56 12.29 26.02
C GLY A 281 -6.42 11.62 27.08
N VAL A 282 -5.99 11.79 28.33
CA VAL A 282 -6.61 11.19 29.51
C VAL A 282 -7.55 12.18 30.17
N LEU A 283 -8.78 11.75 30.47
CA LEU A 283 -9.76 12.53 31.21
C LEU A 283 -9.28 12.82 32.64
N GLN A 284 -9.26 14.10 33.01
CA GLN A 284 -8.73 14.58 34.30
C GLN A 284 -9.80 14.80 35.37
N ASN A 285 -11.05 15.05 35.00
CA ASN A 285 -12.13 15.36 35.94
C ASN A 285 -13.35 14.38 35.86
N PRO A 286 -13.15 13.05 35.88
CA PRO A 286 -14.24 12.07 35.73
C PRO A 286 -15.32 12.17 36.82
N ALA A 287 -14.97 12.66 38.02
CA ALA A 287 -15.93 12.81 39.11
C ALA A 287 -16.96 13.93 38.85
N GLU A 288 -16.59 14.93 38.05
CA GLU A 288 -17.45 16.08 37.70
C GLU A 288 -18.32 15.79 36.48
N VAL A 289 -17.84 14.94 35.57
CA VAL A 289 -18.48 14.76 34.26
C VAL A 289 -19.17 13.41 34.03
N LEU A 290 -18.82 12.39 34.81
CA LEU A 290 -19.44 11.06 34.74
C LEU A 290 -20.28 10.76 35.97
N THR A 291 -21.32 9.95 35.81
CA THR A 291 -22.09 9.43 36.94
C THR A 291 -21.29 8.40 37.76
N ALA A 292 -21.70 8.13 39.00
CA ALA A 292 -21.06 7.11 39.83
C ALA A 292 -21.12 5.71 39.17
N GLN A 293 -22.21 5.38 38.47
CA GLN A 293 -22.37 4.10 37.78
C GLN A 293 -21.41 4.00 36.58
N GLN A 294 -21.33 5.05 35.75
CA GLN A 294 -20.40 5.09 34.62
C GLN A 294 -18.95 4.92 35.08
N ARG A 295 -18.54 5.60 36.16
CA ARG A 295 -17.18 5.42 36.73
C ARG A 295 -16.92 4.00 37.23
N ALA A 296 -17.92 3.34 37.83
CA ALA A 296 -17.79 1.95 38.27
C ALA A 296 -17.64 0.99 37.08
N ARG A 297 -18.41 1.18 36.01
CA ARG A 297 -18.30 0.37 34.77
C ARG A 297 -16.96 0.60 34.05
N LEU A 298 -16.47 1.83 34.01
CA LEU A 298 -15.13 2.13 33.47
C LEU A 298 -14.03 1.43 34.27
N LYS A 299 -14.14 1.37 35.60
CA LYS A 299 -13.20 0.62 36.45
C LYS A 299 -13.28 -0.89 36.20
N GLN A 300 -14.49 -1.41 35.96
CA GLN A 300 -14.70 -2.81 35.61
C GLN A 300 -14.04 -3.17 34.27
N ALA A 301 -14.11 -2.29 33.28
CA ALA A 301 -13.52 -2.48 31.94
C ALA A 301 -12.01 -2.76 31.98
N GLU A 302 -11.26 -2.22 32.96
CA GLU A 302 -9.80 -2.40 33.08
C GLU A 302 -9.35 -3.88 33.19
N THR A 303 -10.25 -4.77 33.61
CA THR A 303 -9.96 -6.20 33.81
C THR A 303 -10.92 -7.12 33.05
N ALA A 304 -11.84 -6.53 32.27
CA ALA A 304 -12.84 -7.28 31.55
C ALA A 304 -12.24 -8.05 30.37
N LYS A 305 -12.80 -9.22 30.08
CA LYS A 305 -12.41 -10.05 28.92
C LYS A 305 -13.24 -9.76 27.67
N LYS A 306 -14.21 -8.87 27.78
CA LYS A 306 -15.12 -8.42 26.72
C LYS A 306 -15.42 -6.93 26.95
N PRO A 307 -15.82 -6.18 25.91
CA PRO A 307 -16.23 -4.79 26.06
C PRO A 307 -17.32 -4.63 27.14
N VAL A 308 -17.17 -3.60 27.97
CA VAL A 308 -18.14 -3.21 29.00
C VAL A 308 -18.72 -1.87 28.60
N PHE A 309 -20.05 -1.78 28.50
CA PHE A 309 -20.74 -0.51 28.32
C PHE A 309 -20.50 0.39 29.53
N VAL A 310 -19.83 1.52 29.33
CA VAL A 310 -19.73 2.62 30.28
C VAL A 310 -21.02 3.44 30.24
N VAL A 311 -21.45 3.83 29.03
CA VAL A 311 -22.76 4.42 28.73
C VAL A 311 -23.56 3.41 27.91
N THR A 312 -24.74 3.00 28.38
CA THR A 312 -25.54 1.96 27.68
C THR A 312 -26.37 2.53 26.53
N PRO A 313 -26.84 1.70 25.58
CA PRO A 313 -27.79 2.10 24.55
C PRO A 313 -29.03 2.83 25.08
N GLU A 314 -29.57 2.36 26.20
CA GLU A 314 -30.75 2.96 26.85
C GLU A 314 -30.43 4.31 27.50
N GLU A 315 -29.26 4.44 28.13
CA GLU A 315 -28.78 5.71 28.69
C GLU A 315 -28.58 6.75 27.58
N ALA A 316 -27.96 6.36 26.46
CA ALA A 316 -27.79 7.23 25.29
C ALA A 316 -29.12 7.66 24.67
N LEU A 317 -30.08 6.73 24.53
CA LEU A 317 -31.42 7.02 24.01
C LEU A 317 -32.22 7.94 24.95
N ALA A 318 -32.04 7.82 26.27
CA ALA A 318 -32.68 8.71 27.23
C ALA A 318 -32.10 10.13 27.15
N ASN A 319 -30.79 10.23 26.97
CA ASN A 319 -30.04 11.48 26.97
C ASN A 319 -30.36 12.37 25.74
N GLU A 320 -30.71 11.77 24.60
CA GLU A 320 -31.02 12.52 23.37
C GLU A 320 -32.43 13.13 23.29
N LYS A 321 -33.30 12.93 24.29
CA LYS A 321 -34.73 13.31 24.20
C LYS A 321 -35.06 14.76 24.49
N GLU A 322 -34.40 15.39 25.47
CA GLU A 322 -34.83 16.69 26.01
C GLU A 322 -33.88 17.85 25.67
N GLY A 323 -32.60 17.56 25.39
CA GLY A 323 -31.56 18.57 25.19
C GLY A 323 -31.27 19.39 26.45
N THR A 324 -30.32 20.32 26.38
CA THR A 324 -30.03 21.25 27.48
C THR A 324 -29.47 22.58 27.02
N SER A 325 -29.64 23.63 27.84
CA SER A 325 -28.95 24.91 27.70
C SER A 325 -27.80 25.09 28.71
N THR A 326 -27.67 24.16 29.66
CA THR A 326 -26.55 24.14 30.60
C THR A 326 -25.32 23.54 29.94
N THR A 327 -24.13 23.93 30.39
CA THR A 327 -22.86 23.42 29.86
C THR A 327 -22.08 22.67 30.91
N ARG A 328 -21.12 21.88 30.47
CA ARG A 328 -20.17 21.13 31.30
C ARG A 328 -18.79 21.17 30.66
N THR A 329 -17.77 21.29 31.48
CA THR A 329 -16.37 21.34 31.04
C THR A 329 -15.67 20.01 31.30
N TRP A 330 -15.18 19.38 30.23
CA TRP A 330 -14.33 18.20 30.27
C TRP A 330 -12.87 18.62 30.16
N ARG A 331 -11.98 18.03 30.95
CA ARG A 331 -10.55 18.37 30.97
C ARG A 331 -9.71 17.18 30.55
N PHE A 332 -8.86 17.35 29.55
CA PHE A 332 -8.00 16.30 29.01
C PHE A 332 -6.54 16.72 29.03
N LYS A 333 -5.66 15.74 29.29
CA LYS A 333 -4.21 15.89 29.13
C LYS A 333 -3.65 14.84 28.19
N ALA A 334 -2.89 15.26 27.21
CA ALA A 334 -2.12 14.39 26.33
C ALA A 334 -0.64 14.75 26.42
N GLU A 335 0.22 13.74 26.53
CA GLU A 335 1.67 13.93 26.63
C GLU A 335 2.34 13.42 25.36
N ASN A 336 3.27 14.22 24.84
CA ASN A 336 4.09 13.89 23.68
C ASN A 336 3.29 13.38 22.46
N VAL A 337 2.23 14.10 22.08
CA VAL A 337 1.43 13.84 20.88
C VAL A 337 1.64 14.93 19.83
N ARG A 338 1.40 14.62 18.55
CA ARG A 338 1.58 15.57 17.44
C ARG A 338 0.34 16.42 17.13
N ASP A 339 -0.83 16.00 17.61
CA ASP A 339 -2.10 16.68 17.35
C ASP A 339 -3.16 16.31 18.40
N PHE A 340 -4.32 16.98 18.35
CA PHE A 340 -5.42 16.80 19.28
C PHE A 340 -6.78 16.85 18.58
N ALA A 341 -7.58 15.79 18.73
CA ALA A 341 -8.94 15.73 18.23
C ALA A 341 -9.94 15.33 19.32
N TRP A 342 -11.22 15.61 19.08
CA TRP A 342 -12.29 15.26 20.00
C TRP A 342 -13.63 15.13 19.32
N ALA A 343 -14.54 14.41 19.96
CA ALA A 343 -15.90 14.19 19.52
C ALA A 343 -16.87 14.46 20.66
N SER A 344 -18.07 14.91 20.34
CA SER A 344 -19.08 15.25 21.34
C SER A 344 -20.49 15.07 20.80
N SER A 345 -21.30 14.31 21.54
CA SER A 345 -22.72 14.15 21.25
C SER A 345 -23.46 13.67 22.49
N ARG A 346 -24.75 14.00 22.57
CA ARG A 346 -25.70 13.38 23.52
C ARG A 346 -26.09 11.95 23.12
N LYS A 347 -25.81 11.53 21.88
CA LYS A 347 -26.20 10.22 21.35
C LYS A 347 -25.24 9.08 21.70
N TYR A 348 -24.08 9.37 22.29
CA TYR A 348 -23.02 8.37 22.41
C TYR A 348 -23.33 7.28 23.44
N ILE A 349 -23.37 6.06 22.93
CA ILE A 349 -22.98 4.83 23.61
C ILE A 349 -21.46 4.86 23.78
N TRP A 350 -20.97 4.35 24.91
CA TRP A 350 -19.53 4.24 25.18
C TRP A 350 -19.26 2.86 25.76
N ASP A 351 -18.43 2.06 25.09
CA ASP A 351 -17.88 0.81 25.63
C ASP A 351 -16.35 0.87 25.79
N ALA A 352 -15.82 0.02 26.68
CA ALA A 352 -14.40 0.00 27.00
C ALA A 352 -13.89 -1.41 27.35
N MET A 353 -12.61 -1.65 27.09
CA MET A 353 -11.89 -2.88 27.44
C MET A 353 -10.40 -2.59 27.73
N GLY A 354 -9.87 -3.16 28.80
CA GLY A 354 -8.47 -3.01 29.18
C GLY A 354 -7.53 -3.90 28.35
N TYR A 355 -6.49 -3.30 27.77
CA TYR A 355 -5.39 -3.97 27.08
C TYR A 355 -4.14 -3.99 27.95
N ARG A 356 -3.48 -5.16 28.05
CA ARG A 356 -2.22 -5.33 28.78
C ARG A 356 -1.14 -5.76 27.82
N GLN A 357 -0.02 -5.06 27.87
CA GLN A 357 1.12 -5.30 26.98
C GLN A 357 2.42 -5.47 27.77
N LYS A 358 3.40 -6.10 27.13
CA LYS A 358 4.74 -6.31 27.71
C LYS A 358 5.61 -5.06 27.51
N ASP A 359 5.22 -3.98 28.16
CA ASP A 359 5.97 -2.73 28.19
C ASP A 359 6.07 -2.18 29.60
N ALA A 360 7.29 -1.80 30.01
CA ALA A 360 7.53 -1.28 31.36
C ALA A 360 7.04 0.17 31.50
N GLN A 361 7.05 0.96 30.42
CA GLN A 361 6.63 2.36 30.44
C GLN A 361 5.10 2.50 30.38
N ARG A 362 4.44 1.64 29.59
CA ARG A 362 2.99 1.62 29.36
C ARG A 362 2.46 0.18 29.44
N PRO A 363 2.38 -0.45 30.62
CA PRO A 363 1.88 -1.83 30.74
C PRO A 363 0.37 -1.97 30.49
N PHE A 364 -0.37 -0.85 30.45
CA PHE A 364 -1.83 -0.81 30.37
C PHE A 364 -2.30 0.29 29.41
N VAL A 365 -3.31 -0.04 28.60
CA VAL A 365 -4.01 0.87 27.67
C VAL A 365 -5.51 0.61 27.80
N MET A 366 -6.33 1.65 27.79
CA MET A 366 -7.79 1.50 27.70
C MET A 366 -8.24 1.61 26.24
N ALA A 367 -8.76 0.52 25.66
CA ALA A 367 -9.42 0.53 24.37
C ALA A 367 -10.89 0.94 24.55
N MET A 368 -11.39 1.86 23.72
CA MET A 368 -12.74 2.41 23.87
C MET A 368 -13.40 2.66 22.52
N SER A 369 -14.72 2.56 22.49
CA SER A 369 -15.52 2.97 21.33
C SER A 369 -16.67 3.89 21.75
N PHE A 370 -16.93 4.92 20.94
CA PHE A 370 -18.02 5.88 21.12
C PHE A 370 -18.87 5.94 19.87
N TYR A 371 -20.17 5.71 19.96
CA TYR A 371 -21.01 5.64 18.77
C TYR A 371 -22.48 5.84 19.10
N PRO A 372 -23.31 6.33 18.17
CA PRO A 372 -24.73 6.51 18.41
C PRO A 372 -25.51 5.18 18.27
N ASN A 373 -26.77 5.13 18.72
CA ASN A 373 -27.63 3.95 18.56
C ASN A 373 -27.76 3.52 17.08
N GLU A 374 -27.62 4.45 16.14
CA GLU A 374 -27.58 4.22 14.70
C GLU A 374 -26.40 3.33 14.25
N GLY A 375 -25.38 3.12 15.09
CA GLY A 375 -24.27 2.18 14.86
C GLY A 375 -24.55 0.73 15.29
N GLU A 376 -25.60 0.48 16.07
CA GLU A 376 -25.94 -0.87 16.54
C GLU A 376 -26.58 -1.73 15.43
N PRO A 377 -26.29 -3.04 15.33
CA PRO A 377 -25.53 -3.86 16.29
C PRO A 377 -24.05 -4.05 15.94
N ILE A 378 -23.55 -3.44 14.87
CA ILE A 378 -22.21 -3.76 14.35
C ILE A 378 -21.10 -3.12 15.19
N TRP A 379 -21.34 -1.96 15.77
CA TRP A 379 -20.36 -1.25 16.59
C TRP A 379 -20.06 -1.96 17.90
N SER A 380 -21.07 -2.29 18.71
CA SER A 380 -20.90 -3.06 19.96
C SER A 380 -20.27 -4.44 19.73
N LYS A 381 -20.47 -5.01 18.54
CA LYS A 381 -19.96 -6.33 18.19
C LYS A 381 -18.48 -6.31 17.80
N TYR A 382 -18.05 -5.33 17.02
CA TYR A 382 -16.74 -5.37 16.36
C TYR A 382 -15.77 -4.26 16.78
N SER A 383 -16.23 -3.05 17.12
CA SER A 383 -15.36 -1.86 17.20
C SER A 383 -14.24 -2.00 18.23
N THR A 384 -14.56 -2.20 19.51
CA THR A 384 -13.53 -2.32 20.55
C THR A 384 -12.66 -3.58 20.39
N HIS A 385 -13.19 -4.64 19.78
CA HIS A 385 -12.39 -5.81 19.42
C HIS A 385 -11.38 -5.50 18.30
N ALA A 386 -11.76 -4.71 17.29
CA ALA A 386 -10.83 -4.26 16.25
C ALA A 386 -9.72 -3.37 16.83
N VAL A 387 -10.06 -2.42 17.71
CA VAL A 387 -9.05 -1.59 18.42
C VAL A 387 -8.02 -2.45 19.18
N MET A 388 -8.50 -3.46 19.92
CA MET A 388 -7.64 -4.40 20.66
C MET A 388 -6.75 -5.21 19.72
N HIS A 389 -7.34 -5.77 18.66
CA HIS A 389 -6.63 -6.58 17.66
C HIS A 389 -5.52 -5.80 16.96
N THR A 390 -5.78 -4.55 16.57
CA THR A 390 -4.77 -3.67 15.97
C THR A 390 -3.58 -3.50 16.89
N MET A 391 -3.81 -3.20 18.18
CA MET A 391 -2.70 -3.04 19.14
C MET A 391 -1.87 -4.32 19.29
N GLU A 392 -2.51 -5.50 19.28
CA GLU A 392 -1.85 -6.80 19.39
C GLU A 392 -0.96 -7.12 18.18
N VAL A 393 -1.46 -6.88 16.97
CA VAL A 393 -0.73 -7.16 15.74
C VAL A 393 0.36 -6.12 15.52
N TYR A 394 0.04 -4.84 15.51
CA TYR A 394 0.98 -3.77 15.17
C TYR A 394 2.18 -3.72 16.14
N SER A 395 1.94 -3.97 17.43
CA SER A 395 3.02 -3.99 18.44
C SER A 395 4.08 -5.05 18.17
N ARG A 396 3.75 -6.16 17.49
CA ARG A 396 4.72 -7.22 17.15
C ARG A 396 5.70 -6.78 16.07
N PHE A 397 5.23 -6.01 15.09
CA PHE A 397 6.01 -5.56 13.94
C PHE A 397 6.69 -4.20 14.18
N SER A 398 6.36 -3.49 15.26
CA SER A 398 6.88 -2.15 15.53
C SER A 398 7.39 -1.99 16.98
N PHE A 399 6.58 -1.38 17.84
CA PHE A 399 6.85 -1.15 19.26
C PHE A 399 5.55 -1.26 20.05
N PRO A 400 5.57 -1.44 21.38
CA PRO A 400 4.34 -1.40 22.18
C PRO A 400 3.59 -0.08 22.05
N TYR A 401 2.26 -0.14 22.01
CA TYR A 401 1.37 1.02 21.90
C TYR A 401 1.73 2.08 22.96
N PRO A 402 2.10 3.31 22.58
CA PRO A 402 2.77 4.23 23.51
C PRO A 402 1.83 4.99 24.45
N TYR A 403 0.55 5.11 24.10
CA TYR A 403 -0.39 6.02 24.76
C TYR A 403 -1.32 5.29 25.75
N PRO A 404 -1.93 6.01 26.72
CA PRO A 404 -2.78 5.40 27.74
C PRO A 404 -4.17 4.97 27.27
N VAL A 405 -4.65 5.52 26.15
CA VAL A 405 -5.97 5.21 25.59
C VAL A 405 -5.91 5.03 24.07
N ALA A 406 -6.83 4.23 23.53
CA ALA A 406 -7.04 4.02 22.10
C ALA A 406 -8.54 4.06 21.82
N ILE A 407 -9.00 4.98 20.97
CA ILE A 407 -10.42 5.32 20.83
C ILE A 407 -10.85 5.20 19.37
N SER A 408 -11.98 4.52 19.13
CA SER A 408 -12.74 4.57 17.87
C SER A 408 -14.05 5.32 18.09
N VAL A 409 -14.35 6.29 17.23
CA VAL A 409 -15.58 7.08 17.30
C VAL A 409 -16.36 6.95 16.01
N ASN A 410 -17.66 6.68 16.08
CA ASN A 410 -18.49 6.73 14.90
C ASN A 410 -18.80 8.18 14.51
N SER A 411 -18.30 8.61 13.35
CA SER A 411 -18.40 9.99 12.85
C SER A 411 -18.99 10.07 11.44
N TRP A 412 -18.61 9.14 10.57
CA TRP A 412 -18.90 9.20 9.15
C TRP A 412 -19.81 8.07 8.70
N GLU A 413 -20.48 8.27 7.57
CA GLU A 413 -21.21 7.18 6.92
C GLU A 413 -20.23 6.10 6.40
N ARG A 414 -19.02 6.49 5.95
CA ARG A 414 -17.97 5.64 5.36
C ARG A 414 -16.59 6.26 5.56
N GLY A 415 -15.53 5.44 5.50
CA GLY A 415 -14.12 5.89 5.62
C GLY A 415 -13.65 6.07 7.06
N GLY A 416 -12.41 6.52 7.24
CA GLY A 416 -11.86 6.85 8.55
C GLY A 416 -10.82 7.98 8.55
N MET A 417 -10.54 8.50 9.75
CA MET A 417 -9.51 9.52 9.98
C MET A 417 -8.87 9.36 11.35
N GLU A 418 -7.57 9.59 11.33
CA GLU A 418 -6.64 9.29 12.38
C GLU A 418 -6.19 10.53 13.15
N TYR A 419 -6.17 10.44 14.48
CA TYR A 419 -5.52 11.40 15.35
C TYR A 419 -4.87 10.65 16.53
N PRO A 420 -3.93 11.27 17.26
CA PRO A 420 -3.32 10.60 18.40
C PRO A 420 -4.38 10.16 19.41
N MET A 421 -4.38 8.86 19.73
CA MET A 421 -5.32 8.19 20.65
C MET A 421 -6.79 8.11 20.22
N ILE A 422 -7.22 8.81 19.17
CA ILE A 422 -8.63 8.89 18.76
C ILE A 422 -8.77 8.81 17.25
N THR A 423 -9.70 8.00 16.80
CA THR A 423 -9.99 7.77 15.38
C THR A 423 -11.47 7.94 15.12
N PHE A 424 -11.79 8.41 13.92
CA PHE A 424 -13.12 8.70 13.44
C PHE A 424 -13.44 7.69 12.34
N ASN A 425 -14.50 6.89 12.49
CA ASN A 425 -14.73 5.74 11.63
C ASN A 425 -16.20 5.65 11.18
N GLY A 426 -16.41 5.30 9.91
CA GLY A 426 -17.60 4.58 9.45
C GLY A 426 -17.50 3.09 9.82
N TYR A 427 -18.45 2.22 9.49
CA TYR A 427 -19.71 2.36 8.75
C TYR A 427 -20.90 2.19 9.70
N ARG A 428 -22.12 2.50 9.23
CA ARG A 428 -23.37 2.20 9.94
C ARG A 428 -24.20 1.11 9.25
N PRO A 429 -25.00 0.34 10.00
CA PRO A 429 -26.01 -0.55 9.42
C PRO A 429 -27.13 0.25 8.74
N THR A 430 -27.85 -0.41 7.85
CA THR A 430 -28.96 0.14 7.09
C THR A 430 -30.28 -0.45 7.57
N ALA A 431 -31.28 0.39 7.82
CA ALA A 431 -32.65 -0.08 8.06
C ALA A 431 -33.27 -0.54 6.73
N ASP A 432 -33.90 -1.71 6.72
CA ASP A 432 -34.72 -2.14 5.59
C ASP A 432 -35.95 -1.23 5.47
N GLU A 433 -36.19 -0.68 4.28
CA GLU A 433 -37.26 0.30 4.05
C GLU A 433 -38.67 -0.27 4.28
N LYS A 434 -38.86 -1.59 4.15
CA LYS A 434 -40.17 -2.24 4.28
C LYS A 434 -40.47 -2.70 5.70
N SER A 435 -39.51 -3.35 6.34
CA SER A 435 -39.67 -3.95 7.66
C SER A 435 -39.16 -3.07 8.80
N GLY A 436 -38.35 -2.05 8.49
CA GLY A 436 -37.66 -1.23 9.48
C GLY A 436 -36.55 -1.97 10.25
N LYS A 437 -36.27 -3.23 9.90
CA LYS A 437 -35.26 -4.05 10.58
C LYS A 437 -33.86 -3.59 10.18
N LEU A 438 -32.99 -3.37 11.15
CA LEU A 438 -31.58 -3.07 10.89
C LEU A 438 -30.88 -4.30 10.30
N THR A 439 -30.23 -4.10 9.15
CA THR A 439 -29.40 -5.09 8.45
C THR A 439 -28.11 -4.42 7.97
N TYR A 440 -27.11 -5.19 7.55
CA TYR A 440 -25.88 -4.63 6.98
C TYR A 440 -25.30 -5.57 5.93
N SER A 441 -24.66 -4.98 4.93
CA SER A 441 -24.04 -5.71 3.83
C SER A 441 -22.71 -6.33 4.25
N ARG A 442 -22.19 -7.23 3.41
CA ARG A 442 -20.81 -7.75 3.54
C ARG A 442 -19.79 -6.60 3.58
N ASN A 443 -19.92 -5.64 2.67
CA ASN A 443 -19.02 -4.48 2.57
C ASN A 443 -19.09 -3.61 3.83
N THR A 444 -20.29 -3.44 4.42
CA THR A 444 -20.45 -2.71 5.69
C THR A 444 -19.73 -3.41 6.84
N LYS A 445 -19.82 -4.74 6.94
CA LYS A 445 -19.13 -5.51 8.00
C LYS A 445 -17.61 -5.38 7.87
N TYR A 446 -17.06 -5.78 6.73
CA TYR A 446 -15.61 -5.82 6.54
C TYR A 446 -15.01 -4.43 6.43
N GLY A 447 -15.73 -3.47 5.83
CA GLY A 447 -15.33 -2.06 5.80
C GLY A 447 -15.24 -1.44 7.20
N LEU A 448 -16.18 -1.73 8.12
CA LEU A 448 -16.09 -1.26 9.52
C LEU A 448 -14.87 -1.85 10.24
N ILE A 449 -14.62 -3.16 10.08
CA ILE A 449 -13.51 -3.83 10.76
C ILE A 449 -12.17 -3.32 10.21
N GLY A 450 -12.02 -3.31 8.89
CA GLY A 450 -10.80 -2.87 8.21
C GLY A 450 -10.48 -1.42 8.52
N VAL A 451 -11.45 -0.51 8.41
CA VAL A 451 -11.21 0.92 8.68
C VAL A 451 -10.80 1.16 10.13
N ILE A 452 -11.43 0.52 11.12
CA ILE A 452 -10.98 0.67 12.51
C ILE A 452 -9.57 0.12 12.69
N ILE A 453 -9.22 -0.98 12.01
CA ILE A 453 -7.85 -1.50 12.02
C ILE A 453 -6.87 -0.48 11.43
N HIS A 454 -7.22 0.10 10.29
CA HIS A 454 -6.45 1.12 9.58
C HIS A 454 -6.23 2.36 10.46
N GLU A 455 -7.30 2.98 10.94
CA GLU A 455 -7.19 4.25 11.67
C GLU A 455 -6.48 4.10 13.01
N VAL A 456 -6.72 2.98 13.73
CA VAL A 456 -5.98 2.70 14.98
C VAL A 456 -4.51 2.38 14.66
N GLY A 457 -4.26 1.77 13.50
CA GLY A 457 -2.93 1.52 12.97
C GLY A 457 -2.13 2.80 12.78
N HIS A 458 -2.81 3.88 12.36
CA HIS A 458 -2.17 5.18 12.20
C HIS A 458 -1.60 5.76 13.50
N ILE A 459 -2.03 5.26 14.66
CA ILE A 459 -1.46 5.67 15.93
C ILE A 459 0.04 5.29 16.01
N TYR A 460 0.45 4.24 15.31
CA TYR A 460 1.86 3.89 15.08
C TYR A 460 2.45 4.72 13.94
N PHE A 461 1.80 4.73 12.78
CA PHE A 461 2.25 5.41 11.54
C PHE A 461 1.13 6.28 10.95
N PRO A 462 1.09 7.60 11.15
CA PRO A 462 2.24 8.45 11.43
C PRO A 462 2.21 9.10 12.83
N MET A 463 1.25 8.77 13.70
CA MET A 463 1.06 9.54 14.94
C MET A 463 2.19 9.36 15.95
N THR A 464 2.97 8.28 15.84
CA THR A 464 4.17 8.05 16.66
C THR A 464 5.44 8.10 15.81
N VAL A 465 5.45 7.47 14.64
CA VAL A 465 6.52 7.61 13.63
C VAL A 465 6.11 8.75 12.70
N ASN A 466 6.58 9.96 12.99
CA ASN A 466 6.01 11.22 12.52
C ASN A 466 6.48 11.59 11.11
N SER A 467 6.02 10.86 10.09
CA SER A 467 6.31 11.13 8.69
C SER A 467 5.68 12.44 8.17
N ASP A 468 6.18 12.90 7.02
CA ASP A 468 5.76 14.13 6.35
C ASP A 468 4.83 13.83 5.16
N GLU A 469 3.54 13.65 5.46
CA GLU A 469 2.54 13.33 4.46
C GLU A 469 2.37 14.40 3.39
N ARG A 470 2.77 15.65 3.65
CA ARG A 470 2.75 16.75 2.67
C ARG A 470 3.69 16.47 1.49
N GLN A 471 4.69 15.60 1.71
CA GLN A 471 5.68 15.20 0.72
C GLN A 471 5.50 13.76 0.28
N TRP A 472 5.28 12.84 1.23
CA TRP A 472 5.35 11.40 0.98
C TRP A 472 4.19 10.65 1.64
N THR A 473 2.97 10.83 1.11
CA THR A 473 1.75 10.21 1.65
C THR A 473 1.86 8.70 1.86
N TRP A 474 2.59 7.99 1.00
CA TRP A 474 2.76 6.55 1.14
C TRP A 474 3.44 6.12 2.46
N MET A 475 4.21 7.01 3.11
CA MET A 475 4.83 6.68 4.40
C MET A 475 3.79 6.58 5.51
N ASP A 476 2.69 7.32 5.38
CA ASP A 476 1.58 7.35 6.33
C ASP A 476 0.63 6.21 5.95
N GLU A 477 0.14 6.23 4.70
CA GLU A 477 -0.89 5.32 4.20
C GLU A 477 -0.36 3.93 3.84
N GLY A 478 0.74 3.85 3.12
CA GLY A 478 1.27 2.60 2.58
C GLY A 478 1.91 1.70 3.63
N LEU A 479 2.65 2.29 4.58
CA LEU A 479 3.19 1.54 5.73
C LEU A 479 2.06 1.01 6.61
N ASN A 480 1.01 1.81 6.80
CA ASN A 480 -0.17 1.44 7.59
C ASN A 480 -0.97 0.34 6.88
N THR A 481 -1.30 0.49 5.59
CA THR A 481 -2.01 -0.53 4.79
C THR A 481 -1.29 -1.87 4.77
N PHE A 482 0.04 -1.89 4.78
CA PHE A 482 0.78 -3.14 4.87
C PHE A 482 0.52 -3.89 6.20
N LEU A 483 0.53 -3.18 7.33
CA LEU A 483 0.24 -3.79 8.64
C LEU A 483 -1.26 -4.08 8.85
N GLU A 484 -2.13 -3.22 8.32
CA GLU A 484 -3.58 -3.47 8.22
C GLU A 484 -3.82 -4.79 7.51
N TYR A 485 -3.21 -4.98 6.33
CA TYR A 485 -3.35 -6.20 5.56
C TYR A 485 -2.96 -7.45 6.36
N ILE A 486 -1.85 -7.41 7.10
CA ILE A 486 -1.46 -8.50 8.01
C ILE A 486 -2.49 -8.70 9.13
N ALA A 487 -2.95 -7.63 9.75
CA ALA A 487 -3.94 -7.70 10.83
C ALA A 487 -5.27 -8.28 10.34
N GLU A 488 -5.73 -7.93 9.15
CA GLU A 488 -6.95 -8.47 8.57
C GLU A 488 -6.85 -9.96 8.24
N LEU A 489 -5.71 -10.42 7.72
CA LEU A 489 -5.44 -11.86 7.52
C LEU A 489 -5.42 -12.65 8.84
N GLU A 490 -4.96 -12.03 9.93
CA GLU A 490 -5.01 -12.60 11.28
C GLU A 490 -6.41 -12.50 11.94
N TRP A 491 -7.29 -11.62 11.45
CA TRP A 491 -8.68 -11.51 11.90
C TRP A 491 -9.56 -12.63 11.31
N GLU A 492 -9.46 -12.86 10.00
CA GLU A 492 -10.22 -13.90 9.30
C GLU A 492 -9.43 -14.42 8.09
N GLN A 493 -9.31 -15.75 7.91
CA GLN A 493 -8.46 -16.37 6.89
C GLN A 493 -8.70 -15.86 5.45
N ASN A 494 -9.94 -15.54 5.10
CA ASN A 494 -10.34 -15.04 3.79
C ASN A 494 -10.91 -13.61 3.89
N PHE A 495 -10.29 -12.77 4.72
CA PHE A 495 -10.68 -11.38 4.85
C PHE A 495 -10.62 -10.70 3.45
N PRO A 496 -11.68 -10.00 3.03
CA PRO A 496 -11.76 -9.37 1.73
C PRO A 496 -11.18 -7.94 1.72
N THR A 497 -9.88 -7.82 1.97
CA THR A 497 -9.20 -6.53 2.15
C THR A 497 -9.41 -5.59 0.96
N PHE A 498 -9.26 -6.09 -0.26
CA PHE A 498 -9.28 -5.28 -1.48
C PHE A 498 -10.50 -5.60 -2.35
N GLY A 499 -11.69 -5.43 -1.77
CA GLY A 499 -12.97 -5.67 -2.44
C GLY A 499 -13.43 -7.12 -2.33
N ASP A 500 -13.33 -7.89 -3.40
CA ASP A 500 -13.56 -9.35 -3.42
C ASP A 500 -12.26 -10.16 -3.33
N LYS A 501 -11.11 -9.48 -3.40
CA LYS A 501 -9.77 -10.09 -3.36
C LYS A 501 -9.17 -10.01 -1.95
N THR A 502 -8.60 -11.13 -1.50
CA THR A 502 -7.80 -11.20 -0.27
C THR A 502 -6.33 -10.85 -0.53
N ASN A 503 -5.77 -11.18 -1.69
CA ASN A 503 -4.36 -10.91 -1.98
C ASN A 503 -4.21 -9.52 -2.64
N VAL A 504 -3.42 -8.63 -2.03
CA VAL A 504 -3.10 -7.30 -2.59
C VAL A 504 -2.44 -7.40 -3.97
N LEU A 505 -1.67 -8.46 -4.19
CA LEU A 505 -0.92 -8.68 -5.44
C LEU A 505 -1.84 -9.05 -6.61
N ASP A 506 -3.05 -9.56 -6.33
CA ASP A 506 -4.09 -9.78 -7.33
C ASP A 506 -4.94 -8.54 -7.62
N PHE A 507 -4.93 -7.58 -6.70
CA PHE A 507 -5.67 -6.33 -6.84
C PHE A 507 -4.87 -5.27 -7.60
N ILE A 508 -3.56 -5.21 -7.39
CA ILE A 508 -2.75 -4.07 -7.82
C ILE A 508 -2.39 -4.04 -9.32
N THR A 509 -2.49 -5.17 -10.02
CA THR A 509 -2.05 -5.34 -11.41
C THR A 509 -2.71 -4.35 -12.37
N ASP A 510 -4.02 -4.12 -12.22
CA ASP A 510 -4.79 -3.22 -13.08
C ASP A 510 -4.29 -1.77 -12.97
N TYR A 511 -3.92 -1.35 -11.75
CA TYR A 511 -3.32 -0.03 -11.53
C TYR A 511 -1.91 0.04 -12.11
N MET A 512 -1.10 -1.00 -11.96
CA MET A 512 0.27 -1.01 -12.46
C MET A 512 0.36 -0.99 -13.99
N GLN A 513 -0.67 -1.47 -14.69
CA GLN A 513 -0.82 -1.38 -16.15
C GLN A 513 -1.51 -0.07 -16.60
N SER A 514 -2.03 0.74 -15.67
CA SER A 514 -2.72 1.98 -15.98
C SER A 514 -1.76 3.03 -16.57
N LYS A 515 -2.21 3.74 -17.60
CA LYS A 515 -1.49 4.90 -18.16
C LYS A 515 -1.51 6.12 -17.23
N ASP A 516 -2.42 6.13 -16.27
CA ASP A 516 -2.57 7.21 -15.28
C ASP A 516 -1.79 6.91 -13.98
N GLN A 517 -1.03 5.81 -13.94
CA GLN A 517 -0.11 5.53 -12.84
C GLN A 517 1.00 6.58 -12.77
N VAL A 518 1.36 6.95 -11.55
CA VAL A 518 2.52 7.80 -11.25
C VAL A 518 3.42 7.08 -10.23
N PRO A 519 4.71 7.45 -10.08
CA PRO A 519 5.58 6.88 -9.06
C PRO A 519 4.99 7.02 -7.65
N ILE A 520 5.31 6.11 -6.73
CA ILE A 520 4.88 6.19 -5.31
C ILE A 520 5.43 7.47 -4.66
N MET A 521 6.61 7.93 -5.09
CA MET A 521 7.26 9.15 -4.60
C MET A 521 6.61 10.47 -5.11
N THR A 522 5.45 10.40 -5.77
CA THR A 522 4.74 11.59 -6.27
C THR A 522 4.19 12.42 -5.12
N ASN A 523 4.28 13.74 -5.23
CA ASN A 523 3.75 14.65 -4.22
C ASN A 523 2.22 14.51 -4.09
N SER A 524 1.73 14.51 -2.85
CA SER A 524 0.34 14.26 -2.43
C SER A 524 -0.72 15.07 -3.18
N ASP A 525 -0.46 16.35 -3.45
CA ASP A 525 -1.40 17.23 -4.13
C ASP A 525 -1.53 16.94 -5.64
N THR A 526 -0.62 16.13 -6.20
CA THR A 526 -0.54 15.83 -7.64
C THR A 526 -0.85 14.39 -8.00
N ILE A 527 -1.17 13.55 -7.01
CA ILE A 527 -1.52 12.15 -7.26
C ILE A 527 -2.89 12.05 -7.95
N VAL A 528 -2.91 11.39 -9.11
CA VAL A 528 -4.12 11.21 -9.93
C VAL A 528 -5.03 10.11 -9.36
N GLN A 529 -4.48 8.91 -9.14
CA GLN A 529 -5.19 7.77 -8.56
C GLN A 529 -4.71 7.53 -7.11
N PHE A 530 -5.27 8.30 -6.18
CA PHE A 530 -4.78 8.41 -4.79
C PHE A 530 -4.74 7.07 -4.05
N GLY A 531 -5.86 6.33 -4.02
CA GLY A 531 -5.97 5.05 -3.31
C GLY A 531 -4.86 4.05 -3.71
N PRO A 532 -4.73 3.70 -4.99
CA PRO A 532 -3.68 2.76 -5.39
C PRO A 532 -2.25 3.26 -5.18
N ASN A 533 -1.98 4.54 -5.42
CA ASN A 533 -0.63 5.09 -5.29
C ASN A 533 -0.14 5.20 -3.84
N ALA A 534 -1.01 5.68 -2.95
CA ALA A 534 -0.67 5.96 -1.56
C ALA A 534 -0.83 4.72 -0.66
N TYR A 535 -1.77 3.81 -0.96
CA TYR A 535 -2.12 2.69 -0.08
C TYR A 535 -1.67 1.34 -0.65
N SER A 536 -2.32 0.87 -1.72
CA SER A 536 -2.21 -0.54 -2.12
C SER A 536 -0.95 -0.88 -2.91
N LYS A 537 -0.38 0.04 -3.71
CA LYS A 537 0.91 -0.21 -4.38
C LYS A 537 2.08 -0.28 -3.39
N PRO A 538 2.22 0.62 -2.41
CA PRO A 538 3.21 0.46 -1.36
C PRO A 538 3.01 -0.82 -0.54
N ALA A 539 1.78 -1.15 -0.16
CA ALA A 539 1.48 -2.38 0.56
C ALA A 539 1.82 -3.64 -0.26
N ALA A 540 1.54 -3.64 -1.57
CA ALA A 540 1.96 -4.67 -2.51
C ALA A 540 3.49 -4.77 -2.56
N ALA A 541 4.20 -3.65 -2.73
CA ALA A 541 5.66 -3.63 -2.75
C ALA A 541 6.24 -4.24 -1.45
N LEU A 542 5.75 -3.82 -0.28
CA LEU A 542 6.22 -4.37 0.99
C LEU A 542 5.87 -5.85 1.16
N SER A 543 4.76 -6.31 0.57
CA SER A 543 4.38 -7.73 0.57
C SER A 543 5.30 -8.56 -0.33
N VAL A 544 5.64 -8.09 -1.53
CA VAL A 544 6.66 -8.72 -2.41
C VAL A 544 8.01 -8.74 -1.71
N LEU A 545 8.40 -7.61 -1.10
CA LEU A 545 9.67 -7.47 -0.40
C LEU A 545 9.78 -8.48 0.75
N ARG A 546 8.71 -8.66 1.53
CA ARG A 546 8.64 -9.60 2.64
C ARG A 546 8.58 -11.06 2.22
N GLU A 547 7.75 -11.41 1.24
CA GLU A 547 7.43 -12.79 0.91
C GLU A 547 8.33 -13.39 -0.19
N ALA A 548 8.79 -12.57 -1.15
CA ALA A 548 9.52 -13.05 -2.33
C ALA A 548 11.01 -12.66 -2.36
N VAL A 549 11.37 -11.52 -1.76
CA VAL A 549 12.74 -10.96 -1.83
C VAL A 549 13.55 -11.25 -0.58
N MET A 550 13.12 -10.76 0.59
CA MET A 550 13.89 -10.83 1.85
C MET A 550 13.54 -12.06 2.69
N GLY A 551 12.30 -12.54 2.59
CA GLY A 551 11.72 -13.45 3.57
C GLY A 551 11.30 -12.73 4.86
N ARG A 552 10.38 -13.36 5.58
CA ARG A 552 9.70 -12.77 6.75
C ARG A 552 10.65 -12.38 7.88
N GLU A 553 11.66 -13.20 8.19
CA GLU A 553 12.57 -12.96 9.31
C GLU A 553 13.37 -11.66 9.13
N LEU A 554 14.00 -11.49 7.97
CA LEU A 554 14.81 -10.29 7.67
C LEU A 554 13.92 -9.05 7.55
N PHE A 555 12.78 -9.17 6.87
CA PHE A 555 11.85 -8.06 6.72
C PHE A 555 11.28 -7.61 8.06
N ASP A 556 10.73 -8.54 8.86
CA ASP A 556 10.06 -8.22 10.12
C ASP A 556 11.07 -7.61 11.11
N HIS A 557 12.32 -8.07 11.10
CA HIS A 557 13.40 -7.47 11.89
C HIS A 557 13.70 -6.03 11.44
N ALA A 558 13.90 -5.80 10.15
CA ALA A 558 14.28 -4.50 9.61
C ALA A 558 13.16 -3.45 9.72
N PHE A 559 11.92 -3.84 9.44
CA PHE A 559 10.74 -3.00 9.59
C PHE A 559 10.55 -2.58 11.06
N ARG A 560 10.74 -3.53 11.98
CA ARG A 560 10.68 -3.27 13.41
C ARG A 560 11.80 -2.33 13.87
N GLU A 561 13.01 -2.51 13.35
CA GLU A 561 14.14 -1.64 13.65
C GLU A 561 13.88 -0.19 13.17
N TYR A 562 13.33 -0.01 11.96
CA TYR A 562 12.88 1.29 11.47
C TYR A 562 11.89 1.96 12.42
N ALA A 563 10.83 1.24 12.80
CA ALA A 563 9.82 1.75 13.70
C ALA A 563 10.42 2.18 15.06
N ASN A 564 11.37 1.41 15.60
CA ASN A 564 12.02 1.75 16.88
C ASN A 564 13.00 2.92 16.76
N ARG A 565 13.80 3.00 15.70
CA ARG A 565 14.70 4.13 15.42
C ARG A 565 13.93 5.46 15.38
N TRP A 566 12.78 5.44 14.70
CA TRP A 566 11.99 6.64 14.40
C TRP A 566 10.77 6.86 15.29
N LYS A 567 10.57 6.02 16.32
CA LYS A 567 9.55 6.26 17.36
C LYS A 567 9.74 7.65 17.97
N PHE A 568 8.67 8.46 17.93
CA PHE A 568 8.61 9.87 18.34
C PHE A 568 9.60 10.80 17.60
N LYS A 569 9.91 10.49 16.34
CA LYS A 569 10.80 11.27 15.46
C LYS A 569 10.23 11.31 14.04
N ARG A 570 10.85 12.08 13.15
CA ARG A 570 10.40 12.38 11.78
C ARG A 570 11.29 11.76 10.70
N PRO A 571 10.99 10.54 10.24
CA PRO A 571 11.71 9.91 9.14
C PRO A 571 11.36 10.53 7.78
N THR A 572 12.27 10.38 6.83
CA THR A 572 12.06 10.57 5.39
C THR A 572 12.15 9.20 4.69
N PRO A 573 11.76 9.08 3.40
CA PRO A 573 11.89 7.84 2.64
C PRO A 573 13.31 7.25 2.66
N ALA A 574 14.33 8.11 2.62
CA ALA A 574 15.72 7.68 2.64
C ALA A 574 16.11 6.99 3.96
N ASP A 575 15.49 7.39 5.07
CA ASP A 575 15.72 6.76 6.38
C ASP A 575 15.08 5.37 6.46
N PHE A 576 13.91 5.19 5.83
CA PHE A 576 13.25 3.89 5.69
C PHE A 576 14.09 2.96 4.80
N PHE A 577 14.42 3.38 3.57
CA PHE A 577 15.18 2.54 2.63
C PHE A 577 16.52 2.08 3.22
N ARG A 578 17.29 3.01 3.81
CA ARG A 578 18.57 2.67 4.46
C ARG A 578 18.39 1.76 5.65
N THR A 579 17.36 1.94 6.46
CA THR A 579 17.13 1.04 7.60
C THR A 579 16.77 -0.36 7.12
N MET A 580 15.95 -0.48 6.07
CA MET A 580 15.58 -1.77 5.50
C MET A 580 16.80 -2.51 4.97
N GLU A 581 17.75 -1.83 4.33
CA GLU A 581 19.01 -2.44 3.84
C GLU A 581 20.01 -2.73 4.97
N ASP A 582 20.27 -1.76 5.85
CA ASP A 582 21.23 -1.85 6.97
C ASP A 582 20.88 -2.99 7.93
N ALA A 583 19.60 -3.10 8.32
CA ALA A 583 19.16 -4.09 9.30
C ALA A 583 18.96 -5.49 8.68
N SER A 584 18.82 -5.60 7.36
CA SER A 584 18.63 -6.89 6.69
C SER A 584 19.88 -7.46 6.04
N GLY A 585 20.84 -6.61 5.67
CA GLY A 585 22.01 -6.99 4.88
C GLY A 585 21.70 -7.31 3.41
N VAL A 586 20.57 -6.84 2.89
CA VAL A 586 20.13 -7.05 1.50
C VAL A 586 20.27 -5.75 0.71
N ASP A 587 20.83 -5.80 -0.50
CA ASP A 587 20.84 -4.68 -1.45
C ASP A 587 19.45 -4.56 -2.10
N LEU A 588 18.75 -3.47 -1.84
CA LEU A 588 17.37 -3.22 -2.26
C LEU A 588 17.26 -2.04 -3.22
N ASP A 589 18.37 -1.49 -3.70
CA ASP A 589 18.38 -0.29 -4.55
C ASP A 589 17.58 -0.51 -5.85
N TRP A 590 17.71 -1.68 -6.45
CA TRP A 590 16.93 -2.08 -7.63
C TRP A 590 15.42 -2.12 -7.33
N PHE A 591 15.06 -2.59 -6.12
CA PHE A 591 13.68 -2.75 -5.70
C PHE A 591 13.02 -1.40 -5.48
N TRP A 592 13.66 -0.54 -4.68
CA TRP A 592 13.20 0.83 -4.42
C TRP A 592 13.10 1.64 -5.73
N ARG A 593 14.10 1.52 -6.61
CA ARG A 593 14.09 2.20 -7.91
C ARG A 593 12.88 1.82 -8.74
N GLY A 594 12.62 0.53 -8.91
CA GLY A 594 11.50 0.04 -9.71
C GLY A 594 10.15 0.39 -9.11
N TRP A 595 9.93 0.04 -7.84
CA TRP A 595 8.62 0.17 -7.21
C TRP A 595 8.25 1.60 -6.80
N PHE A 596 9.21 2.39 -6.33
CA PHE A 596 8.93 3.70 -5.73
C PHE A 596 9.20 4.88 -6.66
N TYR A 597 10.23 4.80 -7.49
CA TYR A 597 10.62 5.86 -8.42
C TYR A 597 10.15 5.62 -9.86
N GLY A 598 9.77 4.39 -10.21
CA GLY A 598 9.32 3.99 -11.54
C GLY A 598 7.81 3.76 -11.67
N THR A 599 7.39 3.53 -12.91
CA THR A 599 6.01 3.15 -13.28
C THR A 599 5.97 1.86 -14.11
N ASP A 600 7.09 1.14 -14.18
CA ASP A 600 7.13 -0.20 -14.77
C ASP A 600 6.30 -1.18 -13.93
N HIS A 601 6.00 -2.35 -14.50
CA HIS A 601 5.21 -3.38 -13.83
C HIS A 601 5.82 -4.77 -14.04
N VAL A 602 5.37 -5.74 -13.24
CA VAL A 602 5.82 -7.13 -13.39
C VAL A 602 5.00 -7.79 -14.50
N ASP A 603 5.67 -8.29 -15.51
CA ASP A 603 5.15 -9.21 -16.53
C ASP A 603 6.35 -10.01 -17.04
N VAL A 604 6.43 -11.28 -16.66
CA VAL A 604 7.54 -12.17 -16.99
C VAL A 604 7.05 -13.45 -17.64
N ALA A 605 7.38 -13.64 -18.91
CA ALA A 605 7.03 -14.84 -19.63
C ALA A 605 8.02 -16.00 -19.36
N VAL A 606 7.48 -17.20 -19.13
CA VAL A 606 8.25 -18.45 -19.22
C VAL A 606 8.33 -18.84 -20.70
N GLY A 607 9.53 -18.74 -21.27
CA GLY A 607 9.82 -19.11 -22.65
C GLY A 607 10.03 -20.61 -22.85
N ASP A 608 10.90 -20.94 -23.80
CA ASP A 608 11.17 -22.34 -24.18
C ASP A 608 11.88 -23.13 -23.07
N ILE A 609 11.53 -24.41 -22.96
CA ILE A 609 12.21 -25.40 -22.12
C ILE A 609 12.93 -26.39 -23.06
N ARG A 610 14.26 -26.38 -23.03
CA ARG A 610 15.09 -27.32 -23.78
C ARG A 610 15.60 -28.42 -22.85
N GLU A 611 15.09 -29.65 -23.00
CA GLU A 611 15.45 -30.85 -22.24
C GLU A 611 16.59 -31.61 -22.92
N TYR A 612 17.58 -32.04 -22.15
CA TYR A 612 18.69 -32.86 -22.60
C TYR A 612 19.02 -33.95 -21.57
N GLN A 613 19.62 -35.06 -22.04
CA GLN A 613 20.34 -36.01 -21.20
C GLN A 613 21.81 -36.04 -21.62
N VAL A 614 22.70 -36.36 -20.69
CA VAL A 614 24.14 -36.46 -20.99
C VAL A 614 24.38 -37.67 -21.89
N SER A 615 24.82 -37.42 -23.12
CA SER A 615 25.20 -38.46 -24.08
C SER A 615 26.37 -39.29 -23.54
N THR A 616 26.28 -40.61 -23.72
CA THR A 616 27.35 -41.53 -23.35
C THR A 616 28.56 -41.45 -24.27
N GLN A 617 28.39 -40.83 -25.45
CA GLN A 617 29.33 -40.82 -26.57
C GLN A 617 29.63 -42.21 -27.16
N ASP A 618 29.07 -43.29 -26.60
CA ASP A 618 29.27 -44.66 -27.07
C ASP A 618 28.32 -44.92 -28.25
N PRO A 619 28.81 -45.11 -29.49
CA PRO A 619 27.95 -45.30 -30.65
C PRO A 619 27.03 -46.52 -30.53
N ASP A 620 27.42 -47.55 -29.76
CA ASP A 620 26.59 -48.74 -29.55
C ASP A 620 25.38 -48.46 -28.64
N VAL A 621 25.42 -47.39 -27.84
CA VAL A 621 24.31 -46.88 -27.04
C VAL A 621 23.57 -45.76 -27.77
N GLU A 622 24.30 -44.81 -28.34
CA GLU A 622 23.74 -43.58 -28.92
C GLU A 622 23.03 -43.82 -30.26
N PHE A 623 23.54 -44.68 -31.14
CA PHE A 623 22.90 -44.87 -32.45
C PHE A 623 21.52 -45.52 -32.37
N PRO A 624 21.28 -46.55 -31.51
CA PRO A 624 19.93 -47.04 -31.26
C PRO A 624 18.97 -45.96 -30.72
N LEU A 625 19.46 -45.01 -29.91
CA LEU A 625 18.66 -43.87 -29.42
C LEU A 625 18.35 -42.89 -30.55
N LYS A 626 19.36 -42.47 -31.33
CA LYS A 626 19.19 -41.61 -32.52
C LYS A 626 18.26 -42.22 -33.55
N ARG A 627 18.28 -43.55 -33.75
CA ARG A 627 17.33 -44.25 -34.63
C ARG A 627 15.89 -44.08 -34.15
N LYS A 628 15.65 -44.17 -32.84
CA LYS A 628 14.31 -43.95 -32.25
C LYS A 628 13.88 -42.49 -32.36
N GLU A 629 14.77 -41.54 -32.09
CA GLU A 629 14.52 -40.11 -32.24
C GLU A 629 14.16 -39.76 -33.69
N PHE A 630 14.98 -40.22 -34.66
CA PHE A 630 14.71 -40.03 -36.08
C PHE A 630 13.35 -40.59 -36.49
N ALA A 631 12.98 -41.78 -36.02
CA ALA A 631 11.68 -42.38 -36.32
C ALA A 631 10.49 -41.62 -35.69
N ALA A 632 10.71 -40.92 -34.58
CA ALA A 632 9.68 -40.09 -33.93
C ALA A 632 9.48 -38.76 -34.69
N ASP A 633 10.57 -38.12 -35.11
CA ASP A 633 10.52 -36.86 -35.86
C ASP A 633 10.09 -37.06 -37.32
N TRP A 634 10.45 -38.20 -37.90
CA TRP A 634 10.20 -38.58 -39.29
C TRP A 634 9.45 -39.91 -39.34
N PRO A 635 8.16 -39.93 -38.94
CA PRO A 635 7.37 -41.16 -38.96
C PRO A 635 7.23 -41.70 -40.40
N GLU A 636 6.99 -43.00 -40.52
CA GLU A 636 6.80 -43.64 -41.82
C GLU A 636 5.78 -42.88 -42.66
N SER A 637 6.14 -42.59 -43.91
CA SER A 637 5.29 -41.82 -44.80
C SER A 637 3.91 -42.48 -44.94
N TYR A 638 2.85 -41.67 -44.89
CA TYR A 638 1.48 -42.18 -45.02
C TYR A 638 1.30 -43.02 -46.30
N SER A 639 1.92 -42.61 -47.40
CA SER A 639 1.91 -43.34 -48.67
C SER A 639 2.55 -44.72 -48.58
N GLN A 640 3.66 -44.89 -47.86
CA GLN A 640 4.28 -46.21 -47.68
C GLN A 640 3.41 -47.14 -46.82
N ARG A 641 2.80 -46.61 -45.74
CA ARG A 641 1.82 -47.35 -44.94
C ARG A 641 0.62 -47.80 -45.78
N LEU A 642 0.07 -46.90 -46.59
CA LEU A 642 -1.06 -47.21 -47.47
C LEU A 642 -0.69 -48.25 -48.54
N ASN A 643 0.44 -48.06 -49.21
CA ASN A 643 0.97 -49.01 -50.20
C ASN A 643 1.11 -50.42 -49.62
N ARG A 644 1.60 -50.53 -48.37
CA ARG A 644 1.70 -51.80 -47.64
C ARG A 644 0.33 -52.39 -47.33
N SER A 645 -0.63 -51.59 -46.86
CA SER A 645 -2.00 -52.06 -46.57
C SER A 645 -2.79 -52.49 -47.81
N GLU A 646 -2.51 -51.87 -48.96
CA GLU A 646 -3.09 -52.24 -50.26
C GLU A 646 -2.36 -53.40 -50.94
N GLY A 647 -1.36 -54.00 -50.28
CA GLY A 647 -0.61 -55.14 -50.79
C GLY A 647 0.22 -54.83 -52.04
N ARG A 648 0.67 -53.58 -52.22
CA ARG A 648 1.51 -53.20 -53.37
C ARG A 648 2.97 -53.62 -53.14
N PRO A 649 3.51 -54.63 -53.87
CA PRO A 649 4.89 -55.06 -53.67
C PRO A 649 5.88 -54.04 -54.22
N THR A 650 6.95 -53.77 -53.48
CA THR A 650 8.02 -52.86 -53.96
C THR A 650 8.83 -53.52 -55.08
N ARG A 651 9.68 -52.74 -55.78
CA ARG A 651 10.60 -53.30 -56.78
C ARG A 651 11.59 -54.27 -56.12
N VAL A 652 12.08 -53.96 -54.92
CA VAL A 652 13.03 -54.79 -54.17
C VAL A 652 12.38 -56.08 -53.67
N ASP A 653 11.09 -56.06 -53.32
CA ASP A 653 10.35 -57.30 -52.97
C ASP A 653 10.20 -58.25 -54.17
N ARG A 654 10.07 -57.70 -55.37
CA ARG A 654 9.95 -58.48 -56.62
C ARG A 654 11.28 -58.97 -57.18
N TYR A 655 12.39 -58.30 -56.83
CA TYR A 655 13.74 -58.55 -57.35
C TYR A 655 14.74 -58.55 -56.18
N PRO A 656 14.88 -59.67 -55.44
CA PRO A 656 15.75 -59.75 -54.26
C PRO A 656 17.23 -59.46 -54.53
N GLU A 657 17.70 -59.62 -55.76
CA GLU A 657 19.07 -59.28 -56.18
C GLU A 657 19.40 -57.78 -56.07
N LEU A 658 18.38 -56.93 -55.93
CA LEU A 658 18.53 -55.50 -55.68
C LEU A 658 18.85 -55.19 -54.20
N LYS A 659 18.82 -56.18 -53.30
CA LYS A 659 19.21 -55.99 -51.90
C LYS A 659 20.73 -55.91 -51.78
N ASP A 660 21.24 -54.87 -51.15
CA ASP A 660 22.65 -54.66 -50.83
C ASP A 660 22.88 -54.43 -49.32
N PHE A 661 24.09 -53.99 -48.97
CA PHE A 661 24.48 -53.67 -47.60
C PHE A 661 23.50 -52.70 -46.90
N TYR A 662 22.97 -51.71 -47.62
CA TYR A 662 22.11 -50.67 -47.06
C TYR A 662 20.65 -51.09 -46.87
N ASN A 663 20.24 -52.23 -47.45
CA ASN A 663 18.94 -52.81 -47.17
C ASN A 663 18.85 -53.46 -45.78
N GLU A 664 19.99 -53.85 -45.20
CA GLU A 664 20.08 -54.44 -43.85
C GLU A 664 20.75 -53.51 -42.83
N ASN A 665 21.48 -52.49 -43.29
CA ASN A 665 22.20 -51.54 -42.42
C ASN A 665 21.77 -50.10 -42.73
N ASP A 666 21.00 -49.51 -41.82
CA ASP A 666 20.65 -48.10 -41.88
C ASP A 666 21.78 -47.19 -41.36
N ALA A 667 21.55 -45.88 -41.40
CA ALA A 667 22.50 -44.87 -40.95
C ALA A 667 22.85 -44.92 -39.44
N PHE A 668 22.20 -45.79 -38.66
CA PHE A 668 22.37 -45.92 -37.22
C PHE A 668 22.99 -47.26 -36.82
N VAL A 669 23.61 -47.98 -37.75
CA VAL A 669 24.45 -49.14 -37.43
C VAL A 669 25.86 -48.68 -37.07
N ALA A 670 26.31 -48.97 -35.84
CA ALA A 670 27.61 -48.54 -35.33
C ALA A 670 28.77 -49.23 -36.05
N THR A 671 29.65 -48.43 -36.65
CA THR A 671 30.83 -48.91 -37.39
C THR A 671 32.06 -49.02 -36.49
N ASN A 672 33.09 -49.74 -36.96
CA ASN A 672 34.38 -49.80 -36.24
C ASN A 672 35.08 -48.44 -36.16
N LYS A 673 34.81 -47.53 -37.11
CA LYS A 673 35.34 -46.17 -37.07
C LYS A 673 34.77 -45.41 -35.87
N ASP A 674 33.45 -45.46 -35.69
CA ASP A 674 32.76 -44.77 -34.59
C ASP A 674 33.24 -45.27 -33.21
N ARG A 675 33.43 -46.59 -33.07
CA ARG A 675 33.95 -47.18 -31.82
C ARG A 675 35.37 -46.72 -31.50
N ASN A 676 36.23 -46.58 -32.51
CA ASN A 676 37.58 -46.06 -32.33
C ASN A 676 37.57 -44.57 -31.93
N GLU A 677 36.71 -43.76 -32.54
CA GLU A 677 36.55 -42.34 -32.18
C GLU A 677 36.09 -42.18 -30.72
N PHE A 678 35.12 -42.99 -30.26
CA PHE A 678 34.72 -43.01 -28.85
C PHE A 678 35.86 -43.39 -27.90
N LYS A 679 36.65 -44.41 -28.25
CA LYS A 679 37.80 -44.84 -27.44
C LYS A 679 38.83 -43.71 -27.31
N GLU A 680 39.18 -43.06 -28.41
CA GLU A 680 40.11 -41.92 -28.41
C GLU A 680 39.57 -40.74 -27.59
N PHE A 681 38.28 -40.44 -27.71
CA PHE A 681 37.63 -39.40 -26.90
C PHE A 681 37.82 -39.69 -25.41
N ARG A 682 37.54 -40.92 -24.96
CA ARG A 682 37.70 -41.35 -23.57
C ARG A 682 39.13 -41.26 -23.07
N GLU A 683 40.12 -41.58 -23.92
CA GLU A 683 41.55 -41.51 -23.59
C GLU A 683 42.06 -40.07 -23.44
N LYS A 684 41.49 -39.11 -24.18
CA LYS A 684 41.87 -37.68 -24.14
C LYS A 684 41.31 -36.92 -22.93
N LEU A 685 40.32 -37.47 -22.20
CA LEU A 685 39.77 -36.86 -20.99
C LEU A 685 40.75 -36.94 -19.81
N ARG A 686 40.84 -35.86 -19.04
CA ARG A 686 41.51 -35.87 -17.72
C ARG A 686 40.73 -36.73 -16.73
N ASP A 687 41.38 -37.20 -15.67
CA ASP A 687 40.76 -38.08 -14.67
C ASP A 687 39.48 -37.49 -14.05
N TRP A 688 39.47 -36.20 -13.75
CA TRP A 688 38.29 -35.53 -13.20
C TRP A 688 37.16 -35.37 -14.25
N GLU A 689 37.49 -35.15 -15.53
CA GLU A 689 36.49 -35.04 -16.61
C GLU A 689 35.84 -36.39 -16.88
N ARG A 690 36.64 -37.46 -16.89
CA ARG A 690 36.16 -38.84 -17.01
C ARG A 690 35.25 -39.20 -15.83
N THR A 691 35.65 -38.84 -14.61
CA THR A 691 34.85 -39.09 -13.41
C THR A 691 33.51 -38.34 -13.45
N VAL A 692 33.50 -37.09 -13.91
CA VAL A 692 32.27 -36.32 -14.08
C VAL A 692 31.36 -36.97 -15.13
N LEU A 693 31.89 -37.31 -16.31
CA LEU A 693 31.12 -37.98 -17.37
C LEU A 693 30.51 -39.30 -16.89
N ASP A 694 31.32 -40.18 -16.28
CA ASP A 694 30.85 -41.48 -15.78
C ASP A 694 29.78 -41.31 -14.69
N ARG A 695 29.94 -40.31 -13.81
CA ARG A 695 28.95 -39.99 -12.78
C ARG A 695 27.65 -39.46 -13.38
N SER A 696 27.72 -38.57 -14.37
CA SER A 696 26.55 -37.99 -15.03
C SER A 696 25.77 -39.04 -15.82
N ILE A 697 26.46 -39.91 -16.57
CA ILE A 697 25.83 -41.04 -17.28
C ILE A 697 25.14 -41.96 -16.28
N LYS A 698 25.84 -42.36 -15.21
CA LYS A 698 25.28 -43.24 -14.17
C LYS A 698 24.09 -42.62 -13.46
N ALA A 699 24.11 -41.31 -13.24
CA ALA A 699 23.03 -40.61 -12.56
C ALA A 699 21.79 -40.42 -13.46
N GLY A 700 21.96 -40.44 -14.80
CA GLY A 700 20.87 -40.27 -15.76
C GLY A 700 20.15 -38.93 -15.62
N GLU A 701 20.87 -37.89 -15.19
CA GLU A 701 20.30 -36.58 -14.91
C GLU A 701 19.78 -35.90 -16.18
N TYR A 702 18.68 -35.19 -16.02
CA TYR A 702 18.10 -34.33 -17.04
C TYR A 702 18.64 -32.91 -16.88
N VAL A 703 19.02 -32.31 -18.00
CA VAL A 703 19.57 -30.96 -18.08
C VAL A 703 18.57 -30.10 -18.84
N TYR A 704 18.13 -28.99 -18.23
CA TYR A 704 17.17 -28.07 -18.81
C TYR A 704 17.76 -26.68 -18.96
N PHE A 705 17.49 -26.05 -20.10
CA PHE A 705 17.65 -24.62 -20.29
C PHE A 705 16.25 -24.02 -20.40
N VAL A 706 15.90 -23.15 -19.46
CA VAL A 706 14.58 -22.51 -19.39
C VAL A 706 14.77 -21.01 -19.61
N ASP A 707 14.07 -20.46 -20.59
CA ASP A 707 14.14 -19.02 -20.89
C ASP A 707 13.09 -18.24 -20.11
N PHE A 708 13.44 -17.04 -19.65
CA PHE A 708 12.55 -16.08 -19.02
C PHE A 708 12.71 -14.73 -19.69
N ARG A 709 11.60 -14.02 -19.90
CA ARG A 709 11.61 -12.70 -20.54
C ARG A 709 10.84 -11.68 -19.72
N ASN A 710 11.50 -10.60 -19.32
CA ASN A 710 10.89 -9.46 -18.65
C ASN A 710 10.23 -8.54 -19.70
N LEU A 711 8.91 -8.51 -19.70
CA LEU A 711 8.08 -7.73 -20.62
C LEU A 711 7.59 -6.42 -20.00
N GLY A 712 7.28 -6.43 -18.69
CA GLY A 712 6.75 -5.28 -17.97
C GLY A 712 7.81 -4.26 -17.52
N GLY A 713 9.09 -4.63 -17.59
CA GLY A 713 10.24 -3.77 -17.30
C GLY A 713 10.68 -3.80 -15.83
N LEU A 714 9.78 -4.17 -14.90
CA LEU A 714 10.11 -4.24 -13.49
C LEU A 714 10.96 -5.49 -13.18
N VAL A 715 12.17 -5.27 -12.67
CA VAL A 715 13.02 -6.34 -12.17
C VAL A 715 12.34 -7.04 -10.99
N THR A 716 12.33 -8.37 -10.98
CA THR A 716 11.61 -9.19 -10.00
C THR A 716 12.31 -10.54 -9.76
N PRO A 717 12.20 -11.16 -8.58
CA PRO A 717 12.53 -12.58 -8.39
C PRO A 717 11.62 -13.49 -9.22
N LEU A 718 12.03 -14.74 -9.44
CA LEU A 718 11.28 -15.77 -10.16
C LEU A 718 10.92 -16.92 -9.21
N PRO A 719 9.76 -16.85 -8.52
CA PRO A 719 9.22 -17.98 -7.78
C PRO A 719 8.64 -19.02 -8.75
N LEU A 720 9.28 -20.18 -8.85
CA LEU A 720 8.92 -21.22 -9.80
C LEU A 720 8.33 -22.45 -9.10
N THR A 721 7.28 -23.01 -9.67
CA THR A 721 6.83 -24.37 -9.39
C THR A 721 7.27 -25.30 -10.53
N LEU A 722 8.18 -26.22 -10.22
CA LEU A 722 8.65 -27.26 -11.14
C LEU A 722 7.79 -28.51 -10.97
N THR A 723 7.14 -28.99 -12.04
CA THR A 723 6.31 -30.22 -12.01
C THR A 723 7.01 -31.37 -12.73
N TYR A 724 7.16 -32.50 -12.06
CA TYR A 724 7.84 -33.68 -12.57
C TYR A 724 6.89 -34.73 -13.14
N ALA A 725 7.41 -35.62 -13.98
CA ALA A 725 6.65 -36.67 -14.66
C ALA A 725 6.01 -37.70 -13.71
N ASP A 726 6.50 -37.81 -12.47
CA ASP A 726 5.92 -38.64 -11.41
C ASP A 726 4.80 -37.93 -10.62
N GLY A 727 4.47 -36.69 -10.98
CA GLY A 727 3.47 -35.86 -10.31
C GLY A 727 3.99 -35.07 -9.11
N SER A 728 5.26 -35.24 -8.70
CA SER A 728 5.84 -34.43 -7.63
C SER A 728 6.15 -32.99 -8.09
N THR A 729 6.14 -32.05 -7.15
CA THR A 729 6.49 -30.64 -7.39
C THR A 729 7.66 -30.18 -6.53
N GLU A 730 8.42 -29.20 -7.03
CA GLU A 730 9.48 -28.48 -6.31
C GLU A 730 9.24 -26.98 -6.44
N GLU A 731 9.17 -26.27 -5.32
CA GLU A 731 9.20 -24.81 -5.30
C GLU A 731 10.65 -24.34 -5.34
N TYR A 732 10.98 -23.44 -6.27
CA TYR A 732 12.33 -22.95 -6.50
C TYR A 732 12.30 -21.44 -6.75
N ASN A 733 12.91 -20.65 -5.86
CA ASN A 733 12.98 -19.20 -6.01
C ASN A 733 14.33 -18.78 -6.62
N ILE A 734 14.30 -18.08 -7.76
CA ILE A 734 15.50 -17.43 -8.33
C ILE A 734 15.46 -15.96 -7.92
N PRO A 735 16.54 -15.41 -7.35
CA PRO A 735 16.52 -14.02 -6.90
C PRO A 735 16.66 -13.05 -8.08
N ALA A 736 16.30 -11.78 -7.86
CA ALA A 736 16.18 -10.76 -8.90
C ALA A 736 17.50 -10.48 -9.64
N GLU A 737 18.65 -10.77 -9.05
CA GLU A 737 19.98 -10.58 -9.64
C GLU A 737 20.23 -11.48 -10.86
N ILE A 738 19.31 -12.40 -11.19
CA ILE A 738 19.32 -13.11 -12.48
C ILE A 738 19.37 -12.13 -13.67
N TRP A 739 18.76 -10.94 -13.51
CA TRP A 739 18.64 -9.90 -14.53
C TRP A 739 19.89 -9.01 -14.70
N ARG A 740 20.93 -9.17 -13.85
CA ARG A 740 22.08 -8.23 -13.77
C ARG A 740 22.95 -8.09 -15.03
N TYR A 741 22.89 -9.05 -15.95
CA TYR A 741 23.66 -9.02 -17.20
C TYR A 741 22.77 -8.85 -18.44
N ASN A 742 21.48 -9.09 -18.29
CA ASN A 742 20.47 -8.88 -19.32
C ASN A 742 19.13 -8.73 -18.59
N ALA A 743 18.60 -7.51 -18.57
CA ALA A 743 17.36 -7.22 -17.87
C ALA A 743 16.11 -7.53 -18.69
N VAL A 744 16.28 -8.00 -19.93
CA VAL A 744 15.19 -8.32 -20.87
C VAL A 744 14.97 -9.82 -20.95
N GLU A 745 16.02 -10.61 -21.08
CA GLU A 745 15.92 -12.06 -21.33
C GLU A 745 17.07 -12.84 -20.68
N VAL A 746 16.73 -13.93 -20.01
CA VAL A 746 17.70 -14.79 -19.32
C VAL A 746 17.38 -16.26 -19.53
N THR A 747 18.42 -17.08 -19.68
CA THR A 747 18.29 -18.54 -19.69
C THR A 747 18.84 -19.12 -18.39
N LYS A 748 18.03 -19.90 -17.67
CA LYS A 748 18.44 -20.61 -16.46
C LYS A 748 18.69 -22.09 -16.73
N LEU A 749 19.85 -22.58 -16.30
CA LEU A 749 20.20 -24.00 -16.28
C LEU A 749 19.62 -24.69 -15.04
N PHE A 750 18.94 -25.81 -15.26
CA PHE A 750 18.54 -26.75 -14.20
C PHE A 750 19.11 -28.14 -14.49
N VAL A 751 19.65 -28.79 -13.47
CA VAL A 751 20.03 -30.21 -13.52
C VAL A 751 19.18 -30.95 -12.49
N ARG A 752 18.44 -31.98 -12.91
CA ARG A 752 17.47 -32.69 -12.07
C ARG A 752 17.51 -34.20 -12.33
N LYS A 753 17.23 -34.98 -11.28
CA LYS A 753 17.17 -36.45 -11.36
C LYS A 753 15.86 -36.97 -11.95
N LYS A 754 14.82 -36.14 -11.93
CA LYS A 754 13.48 -36.47 -12.42
C LYS A 754 13.21 -35.67 -13.69
N ARG A 755 12.45 -36.26 -14.61
CA ARG A 755 12.02 -35.61 -15.83
C ARG A 755 10.97 -34.52 -15.53
N LEU A 756 11.19 -33.32 -16.04
CA LEU A 756 10.33 -32.16 -15.88
C LEU A 756 9.22 -32.18 -16.94
N VAL A 757 8.01 -31.75 -16.57
CA VAL A 757 6.86 -31.70 -17.48
C VAL A 757 6.35 -30.28 -17.65
N SER A 758 6.46 -29.45 -16.62
CA SER A 758 6.17 -28.02 -16.74
C SER A 758 6.95 -27.17 -15.76
N VAL A 759 7.20 -25.92 -16.17
CA VAL A 759 7.64 -24.83 -15.31
C VAL A 759 6.51 -23.81 -15.26
N GLU A 760 6.12 -23.41 -14.06
CA GLU A 760 5.10 -22.40 -13.81
C GLU A 760 5.71 -21.29 -12.94
N LEU A 761 5.63 -20.05 -13.41
CA LEU A 761 6.03 -18.86 -12.67
C LEU A 761 4.86 -18.35 -11.83
N ASP A 762 5.17 -17.92 -10.61
CA ASP A 762 4.26 -17.17 -9.75
C ASP A 762 2.94 -17.87 -9.44
N ARG A 763 2.94 -19.20 -9.33
CA ARG A 763 1.75 -20.01 -9.01
C ARG A 763 1.00 -19.55 -7.75
N ASN A 764 1.74 -18.98 -6.79
CA ASN A 764 1.20 -18.51 -5.51
C ASN A 764 0.95 -16.99 -5.46
N HIS A 765 1.07 -16.28 -6.60
CA HIS A 765 0.85 -14.83 -6.73
C HIS A 765 1.66 -14.00 -5.72
N LEU A 766 2.98 -14.18 -5.71
CA LEU A 766 3.97 -13.56 -4.84
C LEU A 766 4.64 -12.32 -5.45
N ILE A 767 4.51 -12.06 -6.75
CA ILE A 767 5.21 -10.95 -7.43
C ILE A 767 4.29 -9.95 -8.17
N ALA A 768 2.97 -10.12 -8.09
CA ALA A 768 1.99 -9.31 -8.81
C ALA A 768 2.21 -9.29 -10.34
N ASP A 769 2.46 -10.47 -10.93
CA ASP A 769 2.57 -10.58 -12.39
C ASP A 769 1.26 -10.23 -13.09
N ALA A 770 1.34 -9.30 -14.04
CA ALA A 770 0.20 -8.70 -14.68
C ALA A 770 -0.38 -9.53 -15.85
N ASP A 771 0.35 -10.54 -16.37
CA ASP A 771 -0.14 -11.46 -17.40
C ASP A 771 0.19 -12.93 -17.07
N LYS A 772 -0.70 -13.53 -16.27
CA LYS A 772 -0.58 -14.93 -15.85
C LYS A 772 -0.67 -15.94 -16.99
N THR A 773 -1.15 -15.54 -18.18
CA THR A 773 -1.33 -16.46 -19.31
C THR A 773 -0.01 -16.90 -19.92
N ASN A 774 1.07 -16.17 -19.65
CA ASN A 774 2.42 -16.41 -20.16
C ASN A 774 3.37 -17.03 -19.10
N ASN A 775 2.86 -17.34 -17.91
CA ASN A 775 3.64 -17.87 -16.79
C ASN A 775 3.94 -19.37 -16.86
N VAL A 776 3.40 -20.12 -17.83
CA VAL A 776 3.52 -21.59 -17.87
C VAL A 776 4.00 -22.10 -19.24
N THR A 777 5.02 -22.96 -19.20
CA THR A 777 5.46 -23.75 -20.36
C THR A 777 5.45 -25.24 -20.02
N PRO A 778 4.80 -26.09 -20.85
CA PRO A 778 4.02 -25.74 -22.04
C PRO A 778 2.68 -25.05 -21.72
N ARG A 779 2.18 -24.21 -22.65
CA ARG A 779 0.92 -23.48 -22.51
C ARG A 779 -0.27 -24.43 -22.36
N ARG A 780 -1.24 -24.05 -21.51
CA ARG A 780 -2.47 -24.82 -21.22
C ARG A 780 -3.70 -24.10 -21.75
N ILE A 781 -4.75 -24.85 -22.08
CA ILE A 781 -6.06 -24.27 -22.45
C ILE A 781 -6.74 -23.80 -21.16
N GLU A 782 -7.04 -22.51 -21.05
CA GLU A 782 -7.82 -21.97 -19.94
C GLU A 782 -9.29 -22.36 -20.08
N GLN A 783 -9.90 -22.81 -18.98
CA GLN A 783 -11.32 -23.12 -18.91
C GLN A 783 -12.06 -21.91 -18.34
N SER A 784 -13.01 -21.36 -19.10
CA SER A 784 -13.90 -20.28 -18.64
C SER A 784 -15.36 -20.62 -18.93
N ARG A 785 -16.28 -19.97 -18.20
CA ARG A 785 -17.73 -20.04 -18.44
C ARG A 785 -18.20 -18.67 -18.91
N ILE A 786 -19.00 -18.64 -19.97
CA ILE A 786 -19.61 -17.41 -20.49
C ILE A 786 -21.08 -17.35 -20.08
N GLU A 787 -21.49 -16.24 -19.46
CA GLU A 787 -22.89 -15.96 -19.16
C GLU A 787 -23.48 -15.00 -20.21
N LEU A 788 -24.72 -15.26 -20.62
CA LEU A 788 -25.51 -14.34 -21.45
C LEU A 788 -26.39 -13.51 -20.52
N PHE A 789 -26.14 -12.20 -20.41
CA PHE A 789 -26.89 -11.34 -19.49
C PHE A 789 -27.55 -10.14 -20.19
N LYS A 790 -28.69 -9.70 -19.65
CA LYS A 790 -29.28 -8.38 -19.87
C LYS A 790 -28.88 -7.52 -18.68
N GLY A 791 -28.09 -6.47 -18.92
CA GLY A 791 -27.43 -5.69 -17.88
C GLY A 791 -28.33 -5.20 -16.75
N ARG A 792 -27.94 -5.54 -15.52
CA ARG A 792 -28.15 -4.73 -14.31
C ARG A 792 -27.26 -5.24 -13.18
N ASP A 793 -26.18 -4.50 -12.91
CA ASP A 793 -25.44 -4.62 -11.65
C ASP A 793 -26.19 -3.86 -10.56
N ARG A 794 -26.56 -4.57 -9.49
CA ARG A 794 -26.95 -3.99 -8.21
C ARG A 794 -26.17 -4.70 -7.12
N ASP A 795 -25.58 -3.92 -6.23
CA ASP A 795 -24.93 -4.43 -5.03
C ASP A 795 -25.91 -5.30 -4.21
N ARG A 796 -25.47 -6.50 -3.86
CA ARG A 796 -26.30 -7.52 -3.21
C ARG A 796 -26.16 -7.47 -1.69
N ASN A 797 -27.26 -7.21 -0.98
CA ASN A 797 -27.30 -7.34 0.49
C ASN A 797 -27.80 -8.75 0.87
N GLN A 798 -26.86 -9.68 1.08
CA GLN A 798 -27.16 -11.08 1.40
C GLN A 798 -27.97 -11.24 2.70
N MET A 799 -27.76 -10.37 3.69
CA MET A 799 -28.51 -10.43 4.95
C MET A 799 -29.97 -10.08 4.72
N LEU A 800 -30.24 -9.06 3.89
CA LEU A 800 -31.59 -8.70 3.50
C LEU A 800 -32.23 -9.76 2.59
N ASP A 801 -31.48 -10.28 1.60
CA ASP A 801 -31.96 -11.34 0.71
C ASP A 801 -32.36 -12.60 1.49
N ALA A 802 -31.58 -12.98 2.51
CA ALA A 802 -31.88 -14.13 3.36
C ALA A 802 -33.11 -13.92 4.26
N LEU A 803 -33.49 -12.66 4.52
CA LEU A 803 -34.70 -12.30 5.25
C LEU A 803 -35.93 -12.15 4.34
N ALA A 804 -35.74 -12.13 3.01
CA ALA A 804 -36.85 -12.07 2.08
C ALA A 804 -37.65 -13.37 2.14
N GLU A 805 -38.98 -13.25 2.33
CA GLU A 805 -39.86 -14.40 2.32
C GLU A 805 -39.81 -15.10 0.94
N LEU A 806 -39.61 -16.42 0.95
CA LEU A 806 -39.73 -17.27 -0.22
C LEU A 806 -41.14 -17.09 -0.80
N LYS A 807 -41.23 -16.50 -2.01
CA LYS A 807 -42.49 -16.43 -2.74
C LYS A 807 -42.84 -17.85 -3.19
N GLY A 808 -43.86 -18.43 -2.54
CA GLY A 808 -44.21 -19.84 -2.66
C GLY A 808 -44.56 -20.29 -4.08
N GLU A 809 -44.18 -21.53 -4.36
CA GLU A 809 -44.87 -22.40 -5.32
C GLU A 809 -46.37 -22.47 -5.01
N PRO A 810 -47.23 -22.74 -6.01
CA PRO A 810 -48.67 -22.59 -5.86
C PRO A 810 -49.23 -23.55 -4.79
N LYS A 811 -50.13 -22.99 -3.97
CA LYS A 811 -50.87 -23.63 -2.88
C LYS A 811 -51.22 -25.10 -3.15
N SER A 812 -50.58 -26.02 -2.42
CA SER A 812 -51.25 -27.22 -1.93
C SER A 812 -51.32 -27.15 -0.40
N SER A 813 -52.48 -27.49 0.11
CA SER A 813 -52.89 -27.36 1.50
C SER A 813 -52.18 -28.35 2.40
N GLU A 814 -51.38 -27.87 3.35
CA GLU A 814 -51.36 -28.34 4.75
C GLU A 814 -50.44 -27.45 5.59
N LYS A 815 -50.99 -26.90 6.68
CA LYS A 815 -50.25 -26.12 7.68
C LYS A 815 -49.36 -27.06 8.48
N THR A 816 -48.06 -26.82 8.48
CA THR A 816 -47.15 -27.31 9.54
C THR A 816 -46.21 -26.19 9.97
N ASP A 817 -45.90 -26.22 11.27
CA ASP A 817 -45.33 -25.14 12.08
C ASP A 817 -43.97 -24.59 11.61
N ALA A 818 -43.75 -23.32 11.96
CA ALA A 818 -42.53 -22.57 11.77
C ALA A 818 -41.29 -23.38 12.20
N LYS A 819 -40.47 -23.79 11.24
CA LYS A 819 -39.10 -24.25 11.49
C LYS A 819 -38.15 -23.07 11.39
N ASP A 820 -37.43 -22.83 12.48
CA ASP A 820 -36.17 -22.10 12.49
C ASP A 820 -35.30 -22.57 11.32
N LEU A 821 -34.90 -21.64 10.44
CA LEU A 821 -33.90 -21.88 9.41
C LEU A 821 -32.54 -22.02 10.11
N PRO A 822 -31.86 -23.18 10.04
CA PRO A 822 -30.49 -23.27 10.50
C PRO A 822 -29.59 -22.58 9.47
N LEU A 823 -28.93 -21.51 9.91
CA LEU A 823 -27.75 -20.96 9.24
C LEU A 823 -26.62 -22.00 9.32
N GLN A 824 -26.65 -23.03 8.47
CA GLN A 824 -25.47 -23.85 8.27
C GLN A 824 -24.53 -23.17 7.27
N PRO A 825 -23.20 -23.16 7.52
CA PRO A 825 -22.24 -22.70 6.53
C PRO A 825 -22.38 -23.51 5.24
N ALA A 826 -22.21 -22.85 4.10
CA ALA A 826 -22.01 -23.57 2.84
C ALA A 826 -20.86 -24.57 3.02
N ALA A 827 -21.09 -25.83 2.66
CA ALA A 827 -20.04 -26.84 2.65
C ALA A 827 -18.92 -26.40 1.69
N LYS A 828 -17.67 -26.52 2.16
CA LYS A 828 -16.45 -26.05 1.50
C LYS A 828 -16.29 -26.55 0.08
#